data_AF-A0AAW7R306-F1
#
_entry.id   AF-A0AAW7R306-F1
#
_cell.length_a   1.000
_cell.length_b   1.000
_cell.length_c   1.000
_cell.angle_alpha   90.00
_cell.angle_beta   90.00
_cell.angle_gamma   90.00
#
_symmetry.space_group_name_H-M   'P 1'
#
loop_
_entity.id
_entity.type
_entity.pdbx_description
1 polymer ?
#
loop_
_entity_poly.entity_id
_entity_poly.type
_entity_poly.pdbx_seq_one_letter_code
_entity_poly.pdbx_strand_id
1 'polypeptide(L)'
;MTINKDITSLNFEFLKPEVTQLAQLGGLAETLLYVDPGSALIRLRSFAEEVVKLIYMRERLPRMPQASFYDLLKSQVFEDCVDPSLINHIHFLRLRGNDSAHGGQGSLHDAQKGIGIAHQVAIYFGIKYLGKKKQDIDQFKDIKDPSAQVNALQKSLSTYEKQLETQQEELDAVIKELEKERAQYAAELPQPSEPERKQRKRKSQEVAASLQWNEEKTRLLLIDSLLLQAGWDVSDESRVGQEIEVDFPANPSGKGYVDYVLWDDNGQPLAVVEAKRSGNESLQAGREQARLYADAFERMGKQRPIIFYTNGYETFIWDDVQYNTYRRIYGIYSKDSLQYLIYQRQYRQPHLERFNPDMSITERPYQIEGIKTVAAHFQNQRRKALIIQATGTGKTRVSIALAELLSRTGWAKRILFLCDRKELRTQADDAFKEHLGSEPRCVIGEKTKIDQDARVYIATYPGMMNRFAQLDVGFFDLIIADESHRSIYNKYRDLFDYFDALQVGLTATPVKFISRNTFEMFDCENMDPTFEFDLEAAINHEPPYLVPFRVRDLTTNFLRDGIHYNDLTDQQKRQLEEDLGLEEAQNTTIAGRDIGRKIFSESTDTIILENLMDNGIKDETGSLVGKTIIFAQRQDHAEHLERLFCKLYPQHGAKVCKVIHNRIPHVESLIKDFKKPDNQFRIAISVDMLDTGIDVPEVVNLVFAKPVKSWVKFWQMIGRGTRLRPNLFGPGKDKSEFLIFDHYGNFDFFEQEYKEPENVTVRPLLQTTFEARVALAQSALKHNHIKAFDTAIDQIKADLSDLPEASIAVQRELRKIHQLTQTDALQKFDARTQHLLMQTMAPLMAARVLSDKHASQFDRLIAEIAKCFVEQASCLEDGRDHLMIDISMLAVNIQAVRQKSDIIDEVQSAKFWQELSVEDLERVRKELRGIMKYRKPGGNHALGTSRTKTQDGGVERSEREAPIGQYNEALLYRRRLKAILKRMVAQNPTLKKIRDDQPITEAELKMLTSTILTNNPGVSLEVLNEFYGRTADQLHLTLRELVGLDAKAVDEHFAKFLREHPTLTAQQVTFLNLLKNYIAEHGSIVIDTLYDAPFTSVSHEGVDGVFPADDVDELIAAITPFLKTESQSQEVQE
;
A
#
# COMPACT_ATOMS: atom_id res chain seq x y z
N MET A 1 -19.05 -53.66 -13.22
CA MET A 1 -19.99 -54.40 -12.34
C MET A 1 -21.35 -53.74 -12.46
N THR A 2 -22.33 -54.49 -12.93
CA THR A 2 -23.68 -54.10 -13.29
C THR A 2 -24.49 -53.75 -12.04
N ILE A 3 -24.83 -52.48 -11.79
CA ILE A 3 -26.03 -52.09 -11.03
C ILE A 3 -26.62 -50.80 -11.66
N ASN A 4 -27.48 -51.00 -12.66
CA ASN A 4 -28.62 -50.12 -12.89
C ASN A 4 -29.43 -50.11 -11.58
N LYS A 5 -29.37 -49.03 -10.81
CA LYS A 5 -30.49 -48.63 -9.97
C LYS A 5 -31.07 -47.38 -10.60
N ASP A 6 -31.95 -47.60 -11.57
CA ASP A 6 -32.91 -46.61 -12.00
C ASP A 6 -33.68 -46.12 -10.77
N ILE A 7 -33.35 -44.93 -10.28
CA ILE A 7 -34.15 -44.28 -9.23
C ILE A 7 -35.51 -43.98 -9.86
N THR A 8 -36.55 -44.58 -9.30
CA THR A 8 -37.94 -44.30 -9.68
C THR A 8 -38.40 -43.09 -8.87
N SER A 9 -38.73 -41.99 -9.55
CA SER A 9 -39.23 -40.78 -8.91
C SER A 9 -40.75 -40.87 -8.69
N LEU A 10 -41.25 -40.23 -7.64
CA LEU A 10 -42.69 -40.15 -7.38
C LEU A 10 -43.37 -39.08 -8.25
N ASN A 11 -42.73 -37.91 -8.40
CA ASN A 11 -43.30 -36.77 -9.12
C ASN A 11 -42.63 -36.49 -10.48
N PHE A 12 -41.43 -36.99 -10.76
CA PHE A 12 -40.67 -36.64 -11.99
C PHE A 12 -40.55 -37.79 -13.00
N GLU A 13 -41.14 -38.95 -12.74
CA GLU A 13 -40.96 -40.16 -13.57
C GLU A 13 -41.44 -39.96 -15.02
N PHE A 14 -42.42 -39.08 -15.26
CA PHE A 14 -42.93 -38.79 -16.59
C PHE A 14 -41.89 -38.16 -17.54
N LEU A 15 -40.80 -37.60 -17.01
CA LEU A 15 -39.70 -37.07 -17.80
C LEU A 15 -38.72 -38.16 -18.27
N LYS A 16 -38.66 -39.30 -17.56
CA LYS A 16 -37.63 -40.34 -17.74
C LYS A 16 -37.52 -40.93 -19.15
N PRO A 17 -38.62 -41.16 -19.91
CA PRO A 17 -38.54 -41.73 -21.26
C PRO A 17 -37.80 -40.85 -22.27
N GLU A 18 -37.77 -39.53 -22.05
CA GLU A 18 -37.23 -38.57 -23.01
C GLU A 18 -36.05 -37.76 -22.45
N VAL A 19 -35.99 -37.57 -21.13
CA VAL A 19 -34.96 -36.81 -20.41
C VAL A 19 -34.65 -37.46 -19.06
N THR A 20 -33.95 -38.59 -19.09
CA THR A 20 -33.60 -39.39 -17.89
C THR A 20 -32.91 -38.57 -16.79
N GLN A 21 -32.04 -37.63 -17.17
CA GLN A 21 -31.27 -36.81 -16.22
C GLN A 21 -32.15 -35.93 -15.32
N LEU A 22 -33.20 -35.31 -15.87
CA LEU A 22 -34.12 -34.47 -15.08
C LEU A 22 -34.95 -35.32 -14.11
N ALA A 23 -35.39 -36.50 -14.53
CA ALA A 23 -36.11 -37.44 -13.67
C ALA A 23 -35.22 -37.94 -12.52
N GLN A 24 -33.94 -38.21 -12.79
CA GLN A 24 -32.97 -38.63 -11.78
C GLN A 24 -32.66 -37.53 -10.77
N LEU A 25 -32.40 -36.29 -11.21
CA LEU A 25 -32.15 -35.16 -10.32
C LEU A 25 -33.37 -34.85 -9.44
N GLY A 26 -34.58 -34.91 -10.01
CA GLY A 26 -35.83 -34.79 -9.26
C GLY A 26 -35.99 -35.91 -8.22
N GLY A 27 -35.85 -37.18 -8.62
CA GLY A 27 -35.96 -38.33 -7.72
C GLY A 27 -34.90 -38.36 -6.61
N LEU A 28 -33.68 -37.87 -6.89
CA LEU A 28 -32.64 -37.68 -5.87
C LEU A 28 -33.03 -36.61 -4.85
N ALA A 29 -33.61 -35.49 -5.29
CA ALA A 29 -34.11 -34.48 -4.38
C ALA A 29 -35.27 -35.00 -3.50
N GLU A 30 -36.17 -35.82 -4.07
CA GLU A 30 -37.27 -36.44 -3.32
C GLU A 30 -36.78 -37.40 -2.24
N THR A 31 -35.77 -38.21 -2.54
CA THR A 31 -35.20 -39.19 -1.60
C THR A 31 -34.40 -38.53 -0.49
N LEU A 32 -33.76 -37.39 -0.77
CA LEU A 32 -32.97 -36.64 0.20
C LEU A 32 -33.80 -35.68 1.06
N LEU A 33 -35.05 -35.39 0.69
CA LEU A 33 -35.88 -34.35 1.31
C LEU A 33 -35.87 -34.35 2.85
N TYR A 34 -36.12 -35.50 3.48
CA TYR A 34 -36.19 -35.64 4.94
C TYR A 34 -34.88 -36.11 5.57
N VAL A 35 -33.88 -36.48 4.77
CA VAL A 35 -32.58 -37.00 5.22
C VAL A 35 -31.57 -35.86 5.31
N ASP A 36 -31.45 -35.08 4.25
CA ASP A 36 -30.61 -33.90 4.14
C ASP A 36 -31.29 -32.87 3.22
N PRO A 37 -32.12 -31.97 3.80
CA PRO A 37 -32.80 -30.91 3.07
C PRO A 37 -31.85 -30.01 2.28
N GLY A 38 -30.63 -29.77 2.80
CA GLY A 38 -29.61 -28.97 2.12
C GLY A 38 -29.14 -29.62 0.82
N SER A 39 -28.81 -30.92 0.87
CA SER A 39 -28.46 -31.67 -0.35
C SER A 39 -29.63 -31.75 -1.33
N ALA A 40 -30.88 -31.88 -0.85
CA ALA A 40 -32.05 -31.85 -1.72
C ALA A 40 -32.14 -30.52 -2.50
N LEU A 41 -31.92 -29.38 -1.84
CA LEU A 41 -31.89 -28.05 -2.48
C LEU A 41 -30.76 -27.91 -3.52
N ILE A 42 -29.57 -28.46 -3.25
CA ILE A 42 -28.47 -28.49 -4.22
C ILE A 42 -28.88 -29.27 -5.48
N ARG A 43 -29.52 -30.44 -5.32
CA ARG A 43 -30.00 -31.24 -6.46
C ARG A 43 -31.10 -30.53 -7.25
N LEU A 44 -31.98 -29.79 -6.58
CA LEU A 44 -33.00 -28.97 -7.24
C LEU A 44 -32.40 -27.79 -8.02
N ARG A 45 -31.30 -27.20 -7.54
CA ARG A 45 -30.54 -26.22 -8.32
C ARG A 45 -29.93 -26.85 -9.56
N SER A 46 -29.28 -28.02 -9.44
CA SER A 46 -28.75 -28.75 -10.60
C SER A 46 -29.84 -29.11 -11.60
N PHE A 47 -31.03 -29.51 -11.12
CA PHE A 47 -32.22 -29.71 -11.96
C PHE A 47 -32.59 -28.44 -12.73
N ALA A 48 -32.65 -27.30 -12.05
CA ALA A 48 -32.98 -26.01 -12.66
C ALA A 48 -31.94 -25.58 -13.71
N GLU A 49 -30.66 -25.81 -13.44
CA GLU A 49 -29.57 -25.53 -14.37
C GLU A 49 -29.65 -26.40 -15.64
N GLU A 50 -29.90 -27.70 -15.50
CA GLU A 50 -30.07 -28.61 -16.64
C GLU A 50 -31.33 -28.28 -17.45
N VAL A 51 -32.43 -27.85 -16.82
CA VAL A 51 -33.61 -27.34 -17.55
C VAL A 51 -33.23 -26.14 -18.44
N VAL A 52 -32.48 -25.17 -17.92
CA VAL A 52 -32.03 -24.01 -18.71
C VAL A 52 -31.16 -24.46 -19.88
N LYS A 53 -30.18 -25.33 -19.65
CA LYS A 53 -29.31 -25.86 -20.73
C LYS A 53 -30.12 -26.60 -21.81
N LEU A 54 -31.11 -27.39 -21.43
CA LEU A 54 -31.99 -28.09 -22.37
C LEU A 54 -32.87 -27.13 -23.17
N ILE A 55 -33.37 -26.05 -22.55
CA ILE A 55 -34.11 -25.00 -23.27
C ILE A 55 -33.20 -24.31 -24.27
N TYR A 56 -31.99 -23.91 -23.88
CA TYR A 56 -31.00 -23.31 -24.80
C TYR A 56 -30.74 -24.19 -26.02
N MET A 57 -30.60 -25.50 -25.80
CA MET A 57 -30.42 -26.47 -26.88
C MET A 57 -31.65 -26.57 -27.78
N ARG A 58 -32.85 -26.81 -27.21
CA ARG A 58 -34.08 -27.04 -27.98
C ARG A 58 -34.54 -25.79 -28.73
N GLU A 59 -34.30 -24.61 -28.14
CA GLU A 59 -34.61 -23.32 -28.74
C GLU A 59 -33.48 -22.76 -29.62
N ARG A 60 -32.31 -23.43 -29.66
CA ARG A 60 -31.15 -23.01 -30.48
C ARG A 60 -30.70 -21.57 -30.16
N LEU A 61 -30.59 -21.26 -28.87
CA LEU A 61 -30.20 -19.93 -28.41
C LEU A 61 -28.67 -19.78 -28.37
N PRO A 62 -28.12 -18.61 -28.75
CA PRO A 62 -26.69 -18.34 -28.61
C PRO A 62 -26.27 -18.33 -27.14
N ARG A 63 -25.14 -18.96 -26.83
CA ARG A 63 -24.52 -18.99 -25.50
C ARG A 63 -23.16 -18.31 -25.56
N MET A 64 -22.87 -17.45 -24.57
CA MET A 64 -21.53 -16.89 -24.43
C MET A 64 -20.54 -17.96 -23.95
N PRO A 65 -19.26 -17.93 -24.39
CA PRO A 65 -18.23 -18.82 -23.88
C PRO A 65 -18.15 -18.71 -22.35
N GLN A 66 -18.17 -19.85 -21.64
CA GLN A 66 -18.08 -19.93 -20.18
C GLN A 66 -19.21 -19.22 -19.39
N ALA A 67 -20.38 -18.96 -20.01
CA ALA A 67 -21.52 -18.37 -19.30
C ALA A 67 -21.94 -19.22 -18.09
N SER A 68 -22.04 -18.57 -16.92
CA SER A 68 -22.52 -19.18 -15.68
C SER A 68 -24.04 -19.46 -15.74
N PHE A 69 -24.55 -20.25 -14.80
CA PHE A 69 -25.99 -20.52 -14.69
C PHE A 69 -26.81 -19.22 -14.60
N TYR A 70 -26.30 -18.21 -13.90
CA TYR A 70 -26.96 -16.90 -13.79
C TYR A 70 -26.94 -16.14 -15.12
N ASP A 71 -25.80 -16.10 -15.81
CA ASP A 71 -25.65 -15.39 -17.09
C ASP A 71 -26.58 -15.96 -18.17
N LEU A 72 -26.79 -17.28 -18.16
CA LEU A 72 -27.75 -17.93 -19.04
C LEU A 72 -29.18 -17.50 -18.72
N LEU A 73 -29.55 -17.53 -17.44
CA LEU A 73 -30.90 -17.18 -17.00
C LEU A 73 -31.27 -15.72 -17.31
N LYS A 74 -30.30 -14.80 -17.22
CA LYS A 74 -30.48 -13.35 -17.42
C LYS A 74 -30.15 -12.86 -18.83
N SER A 75 -29.78 -13.76 -19.76
CA SER A 75 -29.49 -13.30 -21.12
C SER A 75 -30.77 -12.81 -21.80
N GLN A 76 -30.68 -11.69 -22.52
CA GLN A 76 -31.80 -11.13 -23.28
C GLN A 76 -32.43 -12.17 -24.22
N VAL A 77 -31.60 -13.03 -24.82
CA VAL A 77 -32.05 -14.03 -25.79
C VAL A 77 -32.88 -15.14 -25.13
N PHE A 78 -32.63 -15.44 -23.85
CA PHE A 78 -33.45 -16.35 -23.06
C PHE A 78 -34.77 -15.69 -22.64
N GLU A 79 -34.71 -14.46 -22.10
CA GLU A 79 -35.88 -13.67 -21.69
C GLU A 79 -36.86 -13.39 -22.86
N ASP A 80 -36.34 -13.30 -24.07
CA ASP A 80 -37.14 -13.11 -25.30
C ASP A 80 -37.81 -14.41 -25.80
N CYS A 81 -37.49 -15.58 -25.25
CA CYS A 81 -38.01 -16.86 -25.71
C CYS A 81 -38.91 -17.59 -24.69
N VAL A 82 -38.76 -17.29 -23.40
CA VAL A 82 -39.53 -17.94 -22.32
C VAL A 82 -40.45 -16.96 -21.60
N ASP A 83 -41.32 -17.50 -20.74
CA ASP A 83 -42.23 -16.72 -19.93
C ASP A 83 -41.50 -16.23 -18.67
N PRO A 84 -41.70 -14.97 -18.23
CA PRO A 84 -41.08 -14.45 -17.01
C PRO A 84 -41.32 -15.33 -15.77
N SER A 85 -42.48 -15.99 -15.68
CA SER A 85 -42.80 -16.89 -14.58
C SER A 85 -41.88 -18.11 -14.54
N LEU A 86 -41.47 -18.65 -15.70
CA LEU A 86 -40.49 -19.74 -15.73
C LEU A 86 -39.15 -19.30 -15.14
N ILE A 87 -38.71 -18.10 -15.52
CA ILE A 87 -37.47 -17.50 -15.01
C ILE A 87 -37.56 -17.35 -13.49
N ASN A 88 -38.70 -16.85 -12.98
CA ASN A 88 -38.93 -16.70 -11.55
C ASN A 88 -38.79 -18.05 -10.78
N HIS A 89 -39.43 -19.12 -11.26
CA HIS A 89 -39.37 -20.44 -10.61
C HIS A 89 -37.95 -21.03 -10.64
N ILE A 90 -37.22 -20.88 -11.75
CA ILE A 90 -35.83 -21.31 -11.87
C ILE A 90 -34.91 -20.46 -10.97
N HIS A 91 -35.17 -19.16 -10.87
CA HIS A 91 -34.43 -18.22 -10.03
C HIS A 91 -34.57 -18.58 -8.54
N PHE A 92 -35.77 -18.94 -8.10
CA PHE A 92 -36.01 -19.42 -6.74
C PHE A 92 -35.17 -20.66 -6.40
N LEU A 93 -35.19 -21.67 -7.27
CA LEU A 93 -34.38 -22.89 -7.09
C LEU A 93 -32.87 -22.59 -7.07
N ARG A 94 -32.42 -21.62 -7.88
CA ARG A 94 -31.03 -21.15 -7.85
C ARG A 94 -30.67 -20.53 -6.51
N LEU A 95 -31.47 -19.59 -6.01
CA LEU A 95 -31.19 -18.87 -4.76
C LEU A 95 -31.10 -19.84 -3.58
N ARG A 96 -32.08 -20.75 -3.45
CA ARG A 96 -32.12 -21.72 -2.34
C ARG A 96 -31.01 -22.77 -2.42
N GLY A 97 -30.69 -23.28 -3.61
CA GLY A 97 -29.59 -24.23 -3.76
C GLY A 97 -28.20 -23.59 -3.61
N ASN A 98 -28.04 -22.29 -3.91
CA ASN A 98 -26.78 -21.58 -3.66
C ASN A 98 -26.51 -21.43 -2.16
N ASP A 99 -27.52 -21.07 -1.37
CA ASP A 99 -27.40 -20.93 0.08
C ASP A 99 -26.90 -22.24 0.74
N SER A 100 -27.49 -23.38 0.36
CA SER A 100 -27.05 -24.70 0.83
C SER A 100 -25.65 -25.09 0.31
N ALA A 101 -25.31 -24.78 -0.94
CA ALA A 101 -23.99 -25.06 -1.51
C ALA A 101 -22.84 -24.26 -0.83
N HIS A 102 -23.16 -23.14 -0.18
CA HIS A 102 -22.20 -22.30 0.56
C HIS A 102 -22.18 -22.57 2.09
N GLY A 103 -22.76 -23.69 2.52
CA GLY A 103 -22.66 -24.20 3.90
C GLY A 103 -23.89 -23.97 4.78
N GLY A 104 -25.02 -23.51 4.22
CA GLY A 104 -26.30 -23.45 4.92
C GLY A 104 -26.90 -24.85 5.15
N GLN A 105 -27.44 -25.13 6.34
CA GLN A 105 -28.01 -26.44 6.69
C GLN A 105 -29.26 -26.82 5.87
N GLY A 106 -29.90 -25.84 5.21
CA GLY A 106 -31.12 -26.03 4.43
C GLY A 106 -32.36 -26.27 5.31
N SER A 107 -33.47 -25.60 4.99
CA SER A 107 -34.75 -25.82 5.71
C SER A 107 -35.56 -26.91 5.02
N LEU A 108 -36.14 -27.84 5.81
CA LEU A 108 -37.07 -28.85 5.29
C LEU A 108 -38.25 -28.20 4.56
N HIS A 109 -38.76 -27.08 5.09
CA HIS A 109 -39.83 -26.30 4.46
C HIS A 109 -39.44 -25.78 3.08
N ASP A 110 -38.22 -25.25 2.96
CA ASP A 110 -37.71 -24.72 1.69
C ASP A 110 -37.44 -25.84 0.68
N ALA A 111 -36.94 -26.98 1.13
CA ALA A 111 -36.76 -28.16 0.29
C ALA A 111 -38.11 -28.71 -0.21
N GLN A 112 -39.14 -28.78 0.65
CA GLN A 112 -40.50 -29.17 0.25
C GLN A 112 -41.09 -28.22 -0.79
N LYS A 113 -41.01 -26.90 -0.54
CA LYS A 113 -41.42 -25.87 -1.50
C LYS A 113 -40.64 -25.98 -2.81
N GLY A 114 -39.32 -26.18 -2.72
CA GLY A 114 -38.43 -26.34 -3.85
C GLY A 114 -38.79 -27.53 -4.73
N ILE A 115 -39.14 -28.68 -4.14
CA ILE A 115 -39.61 -29.85 -4.89
C ILE A 115 -40.93 -29.53 -5.62
N GLY A 116 -41.88 -28.88 -4.94
CA GLY A 116 -43.14 -28.47 -5.57
C GLY A 116 -42.92 -27.53 -6.76
N ILE A 117 -42.02 -26.56 -6.62
CA ILE A 117 -41.63 -25.62 -7.68
C ILE A 117 -40.92 -26.35 -8.84
N ALA A 118 -39.97 -27.23 -8.54
CA ALA A 118 -39.27 -28.02 -9.56
C ALA A 118 -40.24 -28.93 -10.31
N HIS A 119 -41.24 -29.51 -9.64
CA HIS A 119 -42.30 -30.28 -10.29
C HIS A 119 -43.14 -29.42 -11.24
N GLN A 120 -43.46 -28.18 -10.89
CA GLN A 120 -44.13 -27.26 -11.81
C GLN A 120 -43.26 -26.93 -13.02
N VAL A 121 -41.97 -26.69 -12.82
CA VAL A 121 -40.99 -26.49 -13.92
C VAL A 121 -40.91 -27.74 -14.80
N ALA A 122 -40.94 -28.94 -14.22
CA ALA A 122 -40.98 -30.22 -14.92
C ALA A 122 -42.24 -30.35 -15.80
N ILE A 123 -43.42 -30.01 -15.26
CA ILE A 123 -44.68 -30.03 -16.03
C ILE A 123 -44.60 -29.03 -17.19
N TYR A 124 -44.15 -27.81 -16.93
CA TYR A 124 -43.97 -26.79 -17.98
C TYR A 124 -43.06 -27.32 -19.11
N PHE A 125 -41.92 -27.91 -18.74
CA PHE A 125 -40.98 -28.46 -19.69
C PHE A 125 -41.60 -29.63 -20.47
N GLY A 126 -42.33 -30.51 -19.79
CA GLY A 126 -43.04 -31.64 -20.39
C GLY A 126 -44.11 -31.21 -21.41
N ILE A 127 -44.89 -30.17 -21.10
CA ILE A 127 -45.93 -29.68 -22.02
C ILE A 127 -45.30 -28.96 -23.21
N LYS A 128 -44.40 -28.00 -22.96
CA LYS A 128 -43.86 -27.14 -24.03
C LYS A 128 -42.89 -27.89 -24.94
N TYR A 129 -42.00 -28.68 -24.36
CA TYR A 129 -40.88 -29.27 -25.08
C TYR A 129 -41.07 -30.76 -25.40
N LEU A 130 -41.75 -31.52 -24.52
CA LEU A 130 -42.00 -32.96 -24.73
C LEU A 130 -43.39 -33.26 -25.32
N GLY A 131 -44.22 -32.24 -25.55
CA GLY A 131 -45.55 -32.41 -26.16
C GLY A 131 -46.53 -33.22 -25.31
N LYS A 132 -46.28 -33.39 -24.01
CA LYS A 132 -47.19 -34.07 -23.08
C LYS A 132 -48.45 -33.23 -22.87
N LYS A 133 -49.61 -33.88 -22.72
CA LYS A 133 -50.82 -33.17 -22.30
C LYS A 133 -50.85 -33.09 -20.78
N LYS A 134 -51.34 -31.97 -20.24
CA LYS A 134 -51.49 -31.76 -18.79
C LYS A 134 -52.32 -32.86 -18.09
N GLN A 135 -53.25 -33.49 -18.82
CA GLN A 135 -54.10 -34.57 -18.33
C GLN A 135 -53.35 -35.90 -18.16
N ASP A 136 -52.22 -36.07 -18.84
CA ASP A 136 -51.40 -37.30 -18.82
C ASP A 136 -50.28 -37.23 -17.76
N ILE A 137 -50.22 -36.15 -16.99
CA ILE A 137 -49.24 -35.93 -15.93
C ILE A 137 -49.97 -35.94 -14.58
N ASP A 138 -49.52 -36.81 -13.68
CA ASP A 138 -50.09 -36.94 -12.34
C ASP A 138 -49.98 -35.61 -11.56
N GLN A 139 -50.96 -35.35 -10.68
CA GLN A 139 -50.85 -34.26 -9.72
C GLN A 139 -49.71 -34.53 -8.72
N PHE A 140 -49.15 -33.45 -8.17
CA PHE A 140 -48.10 -33.53 -7.17
C PHE A 140 -48.53 -34.38 -5.98
N LYS A 141 -47.70 -35.36 -5.61
CA LYS A 141 -47.89 -36.27 -4.47
C LYS A 141 -46.90 -35.92 -3.38
N ASP A 142 -47.41 -35.67 -2.18
CA ASP A 142 -46.58 -35.41 -1.01
C ASP A 142 -45.68 -36.61 -0.69
N ILE A 143 -44.41 -36.32 -0.46
CA ILE A 143 -43.41 -37.32 -0.11
C ILE A 143 -43.60 -37.66 1.37
N LYS A 144 -43.82 -38.94 1.67
CA LYS A 144 -44.00 -39.40 3.04
C LYS A 144 -42.67 -39.39 3.78
N ASP A 145 -42.67 -38.88 5.01
CA ASP A 145 -41.52 -38.88 5.90
C ASP A 145 -41.05 -40.32 6.20
N PRO A 146 -39.86 -40.74 5.72
CA PRO A 146 -39.35 -42.07 5.95
C PRO A 146 -38.57 -42.18 7.28
N SER A 147 -38.54 -41.16 8.14
CA SER A 147 -37.77 -41.12 9.40
C SER A 147 -37.96 -42.34 10.30
N ALA A 148 -39.16 -42.94 10.31
CA ALA A 148 -39.44 -44.18 11.04
C ALA A 148 -38.74 -45.42 10.47
N GLN A 149 -38.48 -45.48 9.15
CA GLN A 149 -37.76 -46.55 8.47
C GLN A 149 -36.24 -46.28 8.39
N VAL A 150 -35.83 -45.02 8.30
CA VAL A 150 -34.43 -44.60 8.18
C VAL A 150 -33.66 -44.74 9.49
N ASN A 151 -34.30 -44.53 10.65
CA ASN A 151 -33.70 -44.79 11.95
C ASN A 151 -33.31 -46.26 12.16
N ALA A 152 -33.93 -47.20 11.45
CA ALA A 152 -33.56 -48.63 11.48
C ALA A 152 -32.36 -48.98 10.58
N LEU A 153 -31.93 -48.08 9.69
CA LEU A 153 -30.92 -48.30 8.64
C LEU A 153 -29.68 -47.37 8.76
N GLN A 154 -29.35 -46.92 9.97
CA GLN A 154 -28.22 -46.02 10.25
C GLN A 154 -26.83 -46.53 9.84
N LYS A 155 -26.68 -47.79 9.40
CA LYS A 155 -25.39 -48.38 8.94
C LYS A 155 -25.10 -48.23 7.44
N SER A 156 -26.03 -47.71 6.65
CA SER A 156 -25.88 -47.61 5.17
C SER A 156 -25.67 -46.19 4.62
N LEU A 157 -25.71 -45.15 5.46
CA LEU A 157 -25.63 -43.76 5.01
C LEU A 157 -24.27 -43.37 4.41
N SER A 158 -23.15 -43.73 5.06
CA SER A 158 -21.81 -43.36 4.61
C SER A 158 -21.36 -44.08 3.33
N THR A 159 -21.88 -45.27 3.06
CA THR A 159 -21.68 -45.99 1.81
C THR A 159 -22.55 -45.45 0.68
N TYR A 160 -23.75 -44.95 1.00
CA TYR A 160 -24.63 -44.29 0.04
C TYR A 160 -24.12 -42.90 -0.35
N GLU A 161 -23.61 -42.11 0.61
CA GLU A 161 -22.99 -40.81 0.38
C GLU A 161 -21.79 -40.91 -0.56
N LYS A 162 -20.87 -41.86 -0.30
CA LYS A 162 -19.73 -42.12 -1.21
C LYS A 162 -20.17 -42.58 -2.59
N GLN A 163 -21.25 -43.36 -2.70
CA GLN A 163 -21.80 -43.78 -3.99
C GLN A 163 -22.43 -42.62 -4.76
N LEU A 164 -23.11 -41.70 -4.07
CA LEU A 164 -23.66 -40.49 -4.67
C LEU A 164 -22.56 -39.54 -5.16
N GLU A 165 -21.47 -39.41 -4.40
CA GLU A 165 -20.32 -38.58 -4.75
C GLU A 165 -19.57 -39.13 -5.99
N THR A 166 -19.38 -40.45 -6.05
CA THR A 166 -18.79 -41.09 -7.26
C THR A 166 -19.72 -41.03 -8.47
N GLN A 167 -21.03 -41.23 -8.30
CA GLN A 167 -22.00 -41.03 -9.38
C GLN A 167 -22.02 -39.58 -9.87
N GLN A 168 -21.79 -38.61 -8.98
CA GLN A 168 -21.75 -37.19 -9.32
C GLN A 168 -20.52 -36.84 -10.15
N GLU A 169 -19.34 -37.36 -9.80
CA GLU A 169 -18.12 -37.18 -10.58
C GLU A 169 -18.23 -37.78 -11.99
N GLU A 170 -18.85 -38.96 -12.11
CA GLU A 170 -19.09 -39.61 -13.41
C GLU A 170 -20.13 -38.84 -14.25
N LEU A 171 -21.20 -38.34 -13.64
CA LEU A 171 -22.20 -37.51 -14.34
C LEU A 171 -21.58 -36.19 -14.82
N ASP A 172 -20.77 -35.53 -13.99
CA ASP A 172 -20.09 -34.28 -14.32
C ASP A 172 -19.06 -34.46 -15.46
N ALA A 173 -18.40 -35.63 -15.53
CA ALA A 173 -17.51 -35.97 -16.62
C ALA A 173 -18.27 -36.17 -17.95
N VAL A 174 -19.39 -36.91 -17.91
CA VAL A 174 -20.27 -37.13 -19.09
C VAL A 174 -20.94 -35.82 -19.52
N ILE A 175 -21.32 -34.94 -18.60
CA ILE A 175 -21.88 -33.61 -18.90
C ILE A 175 -20.84 -32.74 -19.58
N LYS A 176 -19.58 -32.73 -19.12
CA LYS A 176 -18.49 -32.01 -19.79
C LYS A 176 -18.23 -32.52 -21.21
N GLU A 177 -18.35 -33.83 -21.42
CA GLU A 177 -18.17 -34.45 -22.74
C GLU A 177 -19.34 -34.12 -23.68
N LEU A 178 -20.59 -34.21 -23.20
CA LEU A 178 -21.80 -33.77 -23.91
C LEU A 178 -21.80 -32.27 -24.19
N GLU A 179 -21.32 -31.42 -23.27
CA GLU A 179 -21.18 -29.98 -23.48
C GLU A 179 -20.16 -29.67 -24.60
N LYS A 180 -19.11 -30.49 -24.72
CA LYS A 180 -18.11 -30.37 -25.79
C LYS A 180 -18.69 -30.77 -27.16
N GLU A 181 -19.46 -31.84 -27.23
CA GLU A 181 -20.18 -32.24 -28.46
C GLU A 181 -21.28 -31.24 -28.84
N ARG A 182 -22.01 -30.69 -27.86
CA ARG A 182 -23.04 -29.65 -28.07
C ARG A 182 -22.45 -28.33 -28.57
N ALA A 183 -21.26 -27.95 -28.09
CA ALA A 183 -20.57 -26.74 -28.55
C ALA A 183 -20.14 -26.84 -30.03
N GLN A 184 -19.84 -28.04 -30.51
CA GLN A 184 -19.53 -28.29 -31.92
C GLN A 184 -20.79 -28.22 -32.81
N TYR A 185 -21.91 -28.80 -32.38
CA TYR A 185 -23.20 -28.74 -33.11
C TYR A 185 -23.86 -27.35 -33.14
N ALA A 186 -23.68 -26.53 -32.09
CA ALA A 186 -24.29 -25.20 -32.00
C ALA A 186 -23.63 -24.15 -32.92
N ALA A 187 -22.40 -24.41 -33.39
CA ALA A 187 -21.68 -23.52 -34.31
C ALA A 187 -22.19 -23.60 -35.77
N GLU A 188 -22.94 -24.65 -36.13
CA GLU A 188 -23.31 -24.96 -37.52
C GLU A 188 -24.76 -24.58 -37.90
N LEU A 189 -25.57 -24.08 -36.96
CA LEU A 189 -27.00 -23.77 -37.19
C LEU A 189 -27.28 -22.26 -37.11
N PRO A 190 -28.05 -21.68 -38.07
CA PRO A 190 -28.42 -20.27 -38.04
C PRO A 190 -29.37 -19.96 -36.87
N GLN A 191 -29.17 -18.80 -36.24
CA GLN A 191 -29.97 -18.35 -35.09
C GLN A 191 -31.43 -18.07 -35.49
N PRO A 192 -32.40 -18.27 -34.57
CA PRO A 192 -33.80 -17.95 -34.84
C PRO A 192 -34.01 -16.44 -34.99
N SER A 193 -34.81 -16.08 -36.00
CA SER A 193 -35.19 -14.70 -36.33
C SER A 193 -36.11 -14.09 -35.27
N GLU A 194 -36.17 -12.76 -35.19
CA GLU A 194 -37.03 -12.03 -34.25
C GLU A 194 -38.52 -12.46 -34.25
N PRO A 195 -39.19 -12.69 -35.40
CA PRO A 195 -40.58 -13.18 -35.41
C PRO A 195 -40.70 -14.61 -34.85
N GLU A 196 -39.72 -15.48 -35.07
CA GLU A 196 -39.71 -16.83 -34.51
C GLU A 196 -39.57 -16.81 -32.99
N ARG A 197 -38.72 -15.92 -32.45
CA ARG A 197 -38.57 -15.71 -30.99
C ARG A 197 -39.87 -15.24 -30.35
N LYS A 198 -40.56 -14.26 -30.96
CA LYS A 198 -41.89 -13.80 -30.50
C LYS A 198 -42.94 -14.91 -30.52
N GLN A 199 -42.95 -15.75 -31.55
CA GLN A 199 -43.87 -16.89 -31.61
C GLN A 199 -43.58 -17.94 -30.51
N ARG A 200 -42.31 -18.20 -30.21
CA ARG A 200 -41.89 -19.11 -29.14
C ARG A 200 -42.24 -18.57 -27.75
N LYS A 201 -42.06 -17.26 -27.53
CA LYS A 201 -42.50 -16.57 -26.31
C LYS A 201 -44.01 -16.64 -26.13
N ARG A 202 -44.80 -16.47 -27.19
CA ARG A 202 -46.25 -16.62 -27.12
C ARG A 202 -46.68 -18.04 -26.71
N LYS A 203 -46.10 -19.08 -27.31
CA LYS A 203 -46.35 -20.47 -26.89
C LYS A 203 -45.93 -20.72 -25.43
N SER A 204 -44.83 -20.10 -25.00
CA SER A 204 -44.38 -20.12 -23.62
C SER A 204 -45.43 -19.56 -22.65
N GLN A 205 -46.00 -18.40 -22.99
CA GLN A 205 -47.04 -17.71 -22.22
C GLN A 205 -48.33 -18.54 -22.15
N GLU A 206 -48.72 -19.18 -23.25
CA GLU A 206 -49.89 -20.07 -23.30
C GLU A 206 -49.73 -21.27 -22.36
N VAL A 207 -48.53 -21.88 -22.31
CA VAL A 207 -48.24 -22.97 -21.37
C VAL A 207 -48.22 -22.47 -19.93
N ALA A 208 -47.55 -21.35 -19.63
CA ALA A 208 -47.53 -20.76 -18.29
C ALA A 208 -48.93 -20.41 -17.77
N ALA A 209 -49.78 -19.82 -18.62
CA ALA A 209 -51.17 -19.52 -18.30
C ALA A 209 -51.98 -20.79 -18.01
N SER A 210 -51.74 -21.88 -18.77
CA SER A 210 -52.39 -23.18 -18.52
C SER A 210 -52.01 -23.80 -17.16
N LEU A 211 -50.86 -23.42 -16.59
CA LEU A 211 -50.37 -23.86 -15.29
C LEU A 211 -50.82 -22.97 -14.13
N GLN A 212 -51.59 -21.90 -14.42
CA GLN A 212 -52.02 -20.92 -13.42
C GLN A 212 -50.86 -20.30 -12.63
N TRP A 213 -49.70 -20.13 -13.28
CA TRP A 213 -48.58 -19.41 -12.68
C TRP A 213 -48.96 -17.94 -12.51
N ASN A 214 -49.27 -17.54 -11.27
CA ASN A 214 -49.56 -16.15 -10.94
C ASN A 214 -48.26 -15.44 -10.56
N GLU A 215 -47.87 -14.44 -11.36
CA GLU A 215 -46.71 -13.57 -11.13
C GLU A 215 -46.67 -12.99 -9.70
N GLU A 216 -47.83 -12.66 -9.15
CA GLU A 216 -47.98 -12.13 -7.79
C GLU A 216 -47.53 -13.13 -6.72
N LYS A 217 -47.93 -14.41 -6.85
CA LYS A 217 -47.50 -15.46 -5.91
C LYS A 217 -46.00 -15.73 -6.01
N THR A 218 -45.44 -15.72 -7.21
CA THR A 218 -44.01 -15.99 -7.39
C THR A 218 -43.15 -14.83 -6.88
N ARG A 219 -43.63 -13.60 -6.98
CA ARG A 219 -42.98 -12.42 -6.38
C ARG A 219 -42.95 -12.49 -4.86
N LEU A 220 -44.09 -12.81 -4.23
CA LEU A 220 -44.17 -12.99 -2.77
C LEU A 220 -43.15 -14.04 -2.31
N LEU A 221 -43.01 -15.16 -3.03
CA LEU A 221 -41.99 -16.18 -2.72
C LEU A 221 -40.55 -15.68 -2.83
N LEU A 222 -40.25 -14.77 -3.77
CA LEU A 222 -38.93 -14.15 -3.90
C LEU A 222 -38.67 -13.16 -2.76
N ILE A 223 -39.66 -12.34 -2.41
CA ILE A 223 -39.56 -11.37 -1.31
C ILE A 223 -39.44 -12.09 0.04
N ASP A 224 -40.26 -13.10 0.30
CA ASP A 224 -40.17 -13.96 1.48
C ASP A 224 -38.79 -14.61 1.59
N SER A 225 -38.18 -14.96 0.44
CA SER A 225 -36.82 -15.50 0.41
C SER A 225 -35.76 -14.48 0.81
N LEU A 226 -35.90 -13.22 0.39
CA LEU A 226 -34.99 -12.14 0.79
C LEU A 226 -35.13 -11.82 2.29
N LEU A 227 -36.36 -11.83 2.80
CA LEU A 227 -36.66 -11.65 4.22
C LEU A 227 -36.03 -12.76 5.07
N LEU A 228 -36.26 -14.02 4.71
CA LEU A 228 -35.67 -15.17 5.40
C LEU A 228 -34.14 -15.16 5.38
N GLN A 229 -33.52 -14.81 4.26
CA GLN A 229 -32.06 -14.70 4.16
C GLN A 229 -31.49 -13.64 5.11
N ALA A 230 -32.24 -12.56 5.36
CA ALA A 230 -31.90 -11.53 6.33
C ALA A 230 -32.26 -11.90 7.79
N GLY A 231 -32.74 -13.13 8.03
CA GLY A 231 -33.10 -13.66 9.35
C GLY A 231 -34.53 -13.31 9.82
N TRP A 232 -35.39 -12.83 8.93
CA TRP A 232 -36.79 -12.54 9.23
C TRP A 232 -37.67 -13.78 9.05
N ASP A 233 -38.40 -14.15 10.10
CA ASP A 233 -39.37 -15.24 10.02
C ASP A 233 -40.73 -14.70 9.57
N VAL A 234 -41.07 -14.96 8.32
CA VAL A 234 -42.32 -14.53 7.68
C VAL A 234 -43.55 -15.26 8.26
N SER A 235 -43.35 -16.38 8.97
CA SER A 235 -44.44 -17.12 9.64
C SER A 235 -44.79 -16.57 11.02
N ASP A 236 -43.94 -15.71 11.58
CA ASP A 236 -44.14 -15.08 12.88
C ASP A 236 -44.63 -13.64 12.70
N GLU A 237 -45.94 -13.43 12.83
CA GLU A 237 -46.60 -12.12 12.70
C GLU A 237 -46.04 -11.06 13.67
N SER A 238 -45.45 -11.48 14.80
CA SER A 238 -44.84 -10.57 15.77
C SER A 238 -43.52 -9.98 15.28
N ARG A 239 -42.86 -10.64 14.32
CA ARG A 239 -41.61 -10.19 13.69
C ARG A 239 -41.85 -9.60 12.30
N VAL A 240 -42.73 -10.21 11.52
CA VAL A 240 -43.11 -9.79 10.17
C VAL A 240 -44.62 -9.69 10.07
N GLY A 241 -45.15 -8.47 10.16
CA GLY A 241 -46.57 -8.23 9.89
C GLY A 241 -46.82 -8.22 8.39
N GLN A 242 -47.88 -8.88 7.93
CA GLN A 242 -48.30 -8.90 6.52
C GLN A 242 -49.64 -8.18 6.37
N GLU A 243 -49.82 -7.40 5.30
CA GLU A 243 -51.08 -6.69 5.00
C GLU A 243 -51.57 -5.85 6.19
N ILE A 244 -50.65 -5.08 6.80
CA ILE A 244 -50.93 -4.32 8.02
C ILE A 244 -51.71 -3.05 7.67
N GLU A 245 -52.86 -2.88 8.32
CA GLU A 245 -53.70 -1.69 8.16
C GLU A 245 -53.04 -0.45 8.78
N VAL A 246 -53.00 0.64 8.00
CA VAL A 246 -52.48 1.95 8.41
C VAL A 246 -53.45 3.08 8.00
N ASP A 247 -53.36 4.21 8.69
CA ASP A 247 -54.18 5.38 8.37
C ASP A 247 -53.71 6.08 7.09
N PHE A 248 -54.56 6.06 6.06
CA PHE A 248 -54.23 6.51 4.71
C PHE A 248 -55.31 7.46 4.15
N PRO A 249 -55.22 8.78 4.43
CA PRO A 249 -56.24 9.77 4.07
C PRO A 249 -56.47 9.93 2.57
N ALA A 250 -55.48 9.57 1.74
CA ALA A 250 -55.58 9.64 0.29
C ALA A 250 -56.47 8.54 -0.31
N ASN A 251 -56.78 7.48 0.45
CA ASN A 251 -57.71 6.44 0.01
C ASN A 251 -59.16 6.80 0.38
N PRO A 252 -60.16 6.44 -0.45
CA PRO A 252 -61.57 6.70 -0.14
C PRO A 252 -62.06 6.08 1.18
N SER A 253 -61.46 4.97 1.60
CA SER A 253 -61.73 4.29 2.88
C SER A 253 -61.06 4.96 4.08
N GLY A 254 -60.12 5.88 3.86
CA GLY A 254 -59.23 6.42 4.89
C GLY A 254 -58.16 5.43 5.39
N LYS A 255 -58.10 4.22 4.82
CA LYS A 255 -57.23 3.11 5.25
C LYS A 255 -56.35 2.62 4.10
N GLY A 256 -55.12 2.22 4.42
CA GLY A 256 -54.15 1.59 3.51
C GLY A 256 -53.61 0.31 4.13
N TYR A 257 -53.01 -0.56 3.31
CA TYR A 257 -52.45 -1.85 3.74
C TYR A 257 -51.00 -1.94 3.30
N VAL A 258 -50.10 -2.13 4.26
CA VAL A 258 -48.67 -2.28 4.02
C VAL A 258 -48.36 -3.76 3.81
N ASP A 259 -47.75 -4.11 2.68
CA ASP A 259 -47.49 -5.50 2.31
C ASP A 259 -46.69 -6.24 3.39
N TYR A 260 -45.58 -5.65 3.85
CA TYR A 260 -44.82 -6.16 4.99
C TYR A 260 -44.34 -5.06 5.94
N VAL A 261 -44.39 -5.34 7.23
CA VAL A 261 -43.83 -4.51 8.31
C VAL A 261 -42.88 -5.35 9.14
N LEU A 262 -41.64 -4.89 9.28
CA LEU A 262 -40.61 -5.54 10.08
C LEU A 262 -40.61 -4.92 11.48
N TRP A 263 -40.87 -5.72 12.51
CA TRP A 263 -41.08 -5.25 13.88
C TRP A 263 -39.83 -5.38 14.76
N ASP A 264 -39.67 -4.43 15.68
CA ASP A 264 -38.73 -4.51 16.79
C ASP A 264 -39.32 -5.27 17.99
N ASP A 265 -38.49 -5.72 18.93
CA ASP A 265 -38.93 -6.44 20.15
C ASP A 265 -39.81 -5.56 21.06
N ASN A 266 -39.74 -4.24 20.91
CA ASN A 266 -40.57 -3.28 21.65
C ASN A 266 -41.91 -2.93 20.95
N GLY A 267 -42.23 -3.59 19.82
CA GLY A 267 -43.47 -3.35 19.07
C GLY A 267 -43.49 -2.04 18.25
N GLN A 268 -42.32 -1.45 17.99
CA GLN A 268 -42.15 -0.35 17.05
C GLN A 268 -41.75 -0.88 15.66
N PRO A 269 -42.21 -0.25 14.55
CA PRO A 269 -41.88 -0.70 13.21
C PRO A 269 -40.44 -0.30 12.85
N LEU A 270 -39.59 -1.25 12.49
CA LEU A 270 -38.22 -1.00 12.03
C LEU A 270 -38.20 -0.62 10.54
N ALA A 271 -39.00 -1.32 9.73
CA ALA A 271 -39.05 -1.08 8.30
C ALA A 271 -40.41 -1.45 7.70
N VAL A 272 -40.72 -0.84 6.56
CA VAL A 272 -41.83 -1.21 5.68
C VAL A 272 -41.27 -1.72 4.36
N VAL A 273 -41.88 -2.77 3.79
CA VAL A 273 -41.49 -3.31 2.49
C VAL A 273 -42.71 -3.31 1.57
N GLU A 274 -42.64 -2.53 0.50
CA GLU A 274 -43.66 -2.46 -0.55
C GLU A 274 -43.31 -3.39 -1.72
N ALA A 275 -44.24 -4.25 -2.11
CA ALA A 275 -44.08 -5.24 -3.17
C ALA A 275 -44.75 -4.79 -4.49
N LYS A 276 -43.96 -4.53 -5.54
CA LYS A 276 -44.48 -4.10 -6.86
C LYS A 276 -44.42 -5.16 -7.95
N ARG A 277 -45.33 -5.07 -8.92
CA ARG A 277 -45.35 -5.99 -10.08
C ARG A 277 -44.06 -5.85 -10.89
N SER A 278 -43.60 -6.92 -11.52
CA SER A 278 -42.31 -6.95 -12.22
C SER A 278 -42.34 -6.30 -13.63
N GLY A 279 -43.49 -5.72 -14.02
CA GLY A 279 -43.72 -5.06 -15.32
C GLY A 279 -43.66 -3.52 -15.30
N ASN A 280 -44.22 -2.89 -16.34
CA ASN A 280 -44.24 -1.43 -16.65
C ASN A 280 -44.76 -0.46 -15.55
N GLU A 281 -44.97 -0.91 -14.32
CA GLU A 281 -45.29 -0.02 -13.20
C GLU A 281 -44.06 0.81 -12.84
N SER A 282 -44.26 2.12 -12.69
CA SER A 282 -43.17 3.04 -12.38
C SER A 282 -42.58 2.73 -11.00
N LEU A 283 -41.27 2.47 -10.92
CA LEU A 283 -40.51 2.37 -9.65
C LEU A 283 -40.79 3.56 -8.72
N GLN A 284 -41.07 4.73 -9.30
CA GLN A 284 -41.47 5.93 -8.58
C GLN A 284 -42.78 5.75 -7.80
N ALA A 285 -43.76 5.05 -8.36
CA ALA A 285 -45.04 4.79 -7.68
C ALA A 285 -44.84 3.90 -6.46
N GLY A 286 -43.98 2.89 -6.54
CA GLY A 286 -43.63 2.06 -5.39
C GLY A 286 -42.89 2.82 -4.30
N ARG A 287 -41.93 3.67 -4.69
CA ARG A 287 -41.22 4.55 -3.76
C ARG A 287 -42.18 5.48 -3.00
N GLU A 288 -43.05 6.20 -3.72
CA GLU A 288 -43.98 7.13 -3.08
C GLU A 288 -44.99 6.42 -2.19
N GLN A 289 -45.48 5.25 -2.58
CA GLN A 289 -46.41 4.48 -1.74
C GLN A 289 -45.74 4.01 -0.45
N ALA A 290 -44.53 3.45 -0.54
CA ALA A 290 -43.77 3.01 0.63
C ALA A 290 -43.45 4.19 1.58
N ARG A 291 -43.15 5.39 1.02
CA ARG A 291 -42.97 6.63 1.79
C ARG A 291 -44.26 7.07 2.51
N LEU A 292 -45.41 7.01 1.83
CA LEU A 292 -46.70 7.35 2.43
C LEU A 292 -47.09 6.38 3.57
N TYR A 293 -46.67 5.12 3.49
CA TYR A 293 -46.83 4.15 4.58
C TYR A 293 -45.93 4.47 5.78
N ALA A 294 -44.69 4.89 5.56
CA ALA A 294 -43.85 5.41 6.63
C ALA A 294 -44.47 6.66 7.29
N ASP A 295 -45.03 7.59 6.50
CA ASP A 295 -45.78 8.76 7.01
C ASP A 295 -47.00 8.36 7.83
N ALA A 296 -47.67 7.25 7.46
CA ALA A 296 -48.85 6.77 8.17
C ALA A 296 -48.49 6.24 9.57
N PHE A 297 -47.43 5.45 9.69
CA PHE A 297 -46.94 4.99 11.00
C PHE A 297 -46.55 6.15 11.92
N GLU A 298 -45.88 7.16 11.38
CA GLU A 298 -45.53 8.37 12.14
C GLU A 298 -46.78 9.13 12.62
N ARG A 299 -47.80 9.28 11.76
CA ARG A 299 -49.11 9.85 12.13
C ARG A 299 -49.84 9.04 13.21
N MET A 300 -49.64 7.73 13.24
CA MET A 300 -50.16 6.82 14.27
C MET A 300 -49.34 6.88 15.59
N GLY A 301 -48.35 7.77 15.69
CA GLY A 301 -47.50 7.95 16.88
C GLY A 301 -46.44 6.86 17.06
N LYS A 302 -46.15 6.09 16.01
CA LYS A 302 -45.06 5.10 15.99
C LYS A 302 -43.77 5.74 15.47
N GLN A 303 -42.63 5.10 15.73
CA GLN A 303 -41.38 5.53 15.10
C GLN A 303 -41.49 5.43 13.57
N ARG A 304 -40.85 6.36 12.85
CA ARG A 304 -40.82 6.30 11.38
C ARG A 304 -39.98 5.10 10.91
N PRO A 305 -40.54 4.14 10.15
CA PRO A 305 -39.79 2.98 9.69
C PRO A 305 -38.83 3.31 8.53
N ILE A 306 -37.83 2.46 8.30
CA ILE A 306 -36.99 2.47 7.08
C ILE A 306 -37.83 1.99 5.89
N ILE A 307 -37.68 2.63 4.74
CA ILE A 307 -38.51 2.36 3.57
C ILE A 307 -37.78 1.39 2.62
N PHE A 308 -38.41 0.25 2.33
CA PHE A 308 -38.01 -0.63 1.23
C PHE A 308 -39.11 -0.73 0.20
N TYR A 309 -38.71 -0.83 -1.06
CA TYR A 309 -39.62 -1.20 -2.14
C TYR A 309 -38.90 -2.14 -3.10
N THR A 310 -39.61 -3.19 -3.53
CA THR A 310 -39.02 -4.29 -4.29
C THR A 310 -40.03 -4.95 -5.22
N ASN A 311 -39.53 -5.49 -6.33
CA ASN A 311 -40.30 -6.38 -7.20
C ASN A 311 -39.79 -7.84 -7.13
N GLY A 312 -38.95 -8.15 -6.14
CA GLY A 312 -38.27 -9.44 -5.98
C GLY A 312 -36.96 -9.59 -6.77
N TYR A 313 -36.71 -8.74 -7.78
CA TYR A 313 -35.47 -8.70 -8.56
C TYR A 313 -34.59 -7.50 -8.23
N GLU A 314 -35.23 -6.35 -8.09
CA GLU A 314 -34.60 -5.09 -7.72
C GLU A 314 -35.21 -4.66 -6.40
N THR A 315 -34.32 -4.37 -5.45
CA THR A 315 -34.69 -3.91 -4.12
C THR A 315 -34.02 -2.57 -3.89
N PHE A 316 -34.76 -1.64 -3.33
CA PHE A 316 -34.28 -0.32 -3.00
C PHE A 316 -34.56 -0.02 -1.54
N ILE A 317 -33.69 0.80 -0.95
CA ILE A 317 -33.81 1.30 0.41
C ILE A 317 -33.82 2.82 0.40
N TRP A 318 -34.61 3.40 1.29
CA TRP A 318 -34.61 4.81 1.57
C TRP A 318 -34.79 5.05 3.08
N ASP A 319 -33.75 5.57 3.71
CA ASP A 319 -33.86 6.21 5.02
C ASP A 319 -34.02 7.71 4.78
N ASP A 320 -35.26 8.15 4.61
CA ASP A 320 -35.61 9.52 4.24
C ASP A 320 -35.45 10.54 5.37
N VAL A 321 -35.15 10.08 6.59
CA VAL A 321 -34.73 10.94 7.71
C VAL A 321 -33.28 11.35 7.58
N GLN A 322 -32.42 10.42 7.14
CA GLN A 322 -30.97 10.66 7.06
C GLN A 322 -30.48 11.05 5.66
N TYR A 323 -31.15 10.59 4.60
CA TYR A 323 -30.71 10.75 3.22
C TYR A 323 -31.81 11.29 2.32
N ASN A 324 -31.44 12.23 1.43
CA ASN A 324 -32.36 12.84 0.49
C ASN A 324 -32.64 11.97 -0.75
N THR A 325 -31.96 10.82 -0.87
CA THR A 325 -32.08 9.91 -2.01
C THR A 325 -32.22 8.46 -1.57
N TYR A 326 -32.93 7.69 -2.38
CA TYR A 326 -32.98 6.25 -2.33
C TYR A 326 -31.77 5.64 -3.05
N ARG A 327 -31.51 4.36 -2.80
CA ARG A 327 -30.44 3.60 -3.46
C ARG A 327 -30.82 2.14 -3.65
N ARG A 328 -30.22 1.51 -4.65
CA ARG A 328 -30.38 0.09 -4.94
C ARG A 328 -29.55 -0.74 -3.96
N ILE A 329 -30.12 -1.85 -3.50
CA ILE A 329 -29.44 -2.87 -2.69
C ILE A 329 -29.81 -4.27 -3.19
N TYR A 330 -29.05 -5.28 -2.75
CA TYR A 330 -29.17 -6.66 -3.24
C TYR A 330 -29.74 -7.64 -2.20
N GLY A 331 -30.40 -7.12 -1.16
CA GLY A 331 -30.99 -7.90 -0.08
C GLY A 331 -31.83 -7.02 0.85
N ILE A 332 -32.35 -7.62 1.93
CA ILE A 332 -33.00 -6.88 3.03
C ILE A 332 -32.05 -6.85 4.22
N TYR A 333 -32.15 -5.81 5.03
CA TYR A 333 -31.34 -5.65 6.24
C TYR A 333 -31.80 -6.61 7.33
N SER A 334 -30.86 -7.14 8.11
CA SER A 334 -31.18 -7.90 9.32
C SER A 334 -31.77 -6.98 10.40
N LYS A 335 -32.38 -7.58 11.43
CA LYS A 335 -32.94 -6.84 12.57
C LYS A 335 -31.91 -5.94 13.27
N ASP A 336 -30.72 -6.47 13.57
CA ASP A 336 -29.63 -5.69 14.21
C ASP A 336 -29.19 -4.52 13.33
N SER A 337 -29.07 -4.73 12.01
CA SER A 337 -28.70 -3.67 11.06
C SER A 337 -29.76 -2.57 11.00
N LEU A 338 -31.06 -2.91 11.01
CA LEU A 338 -32.13 -1.91 11.05
C LEU A 338 -32.21 -1.16 12.38
N GLN A 339 -32.04 -1.86 13.50
CA GLN A 339 -31.96 -1.22 14.82
C GLN A 339 -30.82 -0.21 14.87
N TYR A 340 -29.67 -0.55 14.26
CA TYR A 340 -28.54 0.37 14.19
C TYR A 340 -28.83 1.61 13.33
N LEU A 341 -29.50 1.49 12.18
CA LEU A 341 -29.92 2.67 11.39
C LEU A 341 -30.81 3.62 12.20
N ILE A 342 -31.76 3.07 12.97
CA ILE A 342 -32.63 3.87 13.83
C ILE A 342 -31.84 4.51 14.97
N TYR A 343 -30.92 3.77 15.60
CA TYR A 343 -29.98 4.30 16.59
C TYR A 343 -29.19 5.49 16.01
N GLN A 344 -28.69 5.38 14.78
CA GLN A 344 -27.94 6.46 14.15
C GLN A 344 -28.75 7.75 13.99
N ARG A 345 -30.08 7.70 13.81
CA ARG A 345 -30.90 8.91 13.71
C ARG A 345 -30.83 9.79 14.96
N GLN A 346 -30.53 9.21 16.12
CA GLN A 346 -30.44 9.93 17.40
C GLN A 346 -28.99 10.24 17.81
N TYR A 347 -28.06 9.30 17.60
CA TYR A 347 -26.72 9.36 18.19
C TYR A 347 -25.60 9.73 17.21
N ARG A 348 -25.87 9.72 15.89
CA ARG A 348 -24.89 10.10 14.87
C ARG A 348 -24.64 11.60 14.93
N GLN A 349 -23.37 12.01 15.00
CA GLN A 349 -23.00 13.42 14.98
C GLN A 349 -23.24 14.02 13.58
N PRO A 350 -24.05 15.09 13.45
CA PRO A 350 -24.41 15.65 12.13
C PRO A 350 -23.25 16.41 11.46
N HIS A 351 -22.37 17.02 12.25
CA HIS A 351 -21.23 17.82 11.76
C HIS A 351 -19.91 17.04 11.87
N LEU A 352 -19.79 15.94 11.11
CA LEU A 352 -18.65 15.02 11.17
C LEU A 352 -17.30 15.71 10.93
N GLU A 353 -17.23 16.65 9.96
CA GLU A 353 -15.99 17.34 9.61
C GLU A 353 -15.40 18.19 10.75
N ARG A 354 -16.26 18.62 11.70
CA ARG A 354 -15.90 19.45 12.86
C ARG A 354 -15.25 18.65 14.00
N PHE A 355 -15.03 17.36 13.81
CA PHE A 355 -14.29 16.53 14.75
C PHE A 355 -12.91 16.23 14.17
N ASN A 356 -11.86 16.48 14.95
CA ASN A 356 -10.52 16.04 14.57
C ASN A 356 -10.39 14.52 14.70
N PRO A 357 -9.64 13.87 13.80
CA PRO A 357 -9.17 12.51 14.04
C PRO A 357 -8.29 12.45 15.29
N ASP A 358 -8.15 11.27 15.87
CA ASP A 358 -7.20 11.08 16.98
C ASP A 358 -5.76 11.41 16.53
N MET A 359 -5.24 12.51 17.08
CA MET A 359 -3.92 13.05 16.79
C MET A 359 -2.77 12.14 17.25
N SER A 360 -3.04 11.16 18.13
CA SER A 360 -2.08 10.11 18.47
C SER A 360 -1.86 9.10 17.34
N ILE A 361 -2.83 9.01 16.42
CA ILE A 361 -2.77 8.17 15.21
C ILE A 361 -2.28 9.02 14.02
N THR A 362 -2.79 10.27 13.91
CA THR A 362 -2.44 11.22 12.83
C THR A 362 -1.40 12.24 13.29
N GLU A 363 -0.14 11.96 12.96
CA GLU A 363 0.99 12.82 13.33
C GLU A 363 1.24 13.97 12.34
N ARG A 364 0.56 13.99 11.19
CA ARG A 364 0.87 14.90 10.07
C ARG A 364 -0.36 15.69 9.60
N PRO A 365 -0.23 17.01 9.32
CA PRO A 365 -1.34 17.87 8.93
C PRO A 365 -2.14 17.39 7.69
N TYR A 366 -1.47 16.91 6.64
CA TYR A 366 -2.17 16.41 5.44
C TYR A 366 -3.03 15.16 5.72
N GLN A 367 -2.72 14.39 6.77
CA GLN A 367 -3.53 13.24 7.16
C GLN A 367 -4.85 13.70 7.76
N ILE A 368 -4.80 14.75 8.59
CA ILE A 368 -5.97 15.40 9.17
C ILE A 368 -6.84 16.00 8.07
N GLU A 369 -6.22 16.72 7.14
CA GLU A 369 -6.87 17.29 5.96
C GLU A 369 -7.60 16.20 5.18
N GLY A 370 -6.92 15.14 4.76
CA GLY A 370 -7.54 14.06 4.00
C GLY A 370 -8.69 13.37 4.72
N ILE A 371 -8.60 13.17 6.04
CA ILE A 371 -9.70 12.60 6.85
C ILE A 371 -10.88 13.57 6.93
N LYS A 372 -10.62 14.86 7.16
CA LYS A 372 -11.68 15.88 7.19
C LYS A 372 -12.35 16.06 5.83
N THR A 373 -11.61 15.94 4.73
CA THR A 373 -12.18 15.99 3.37
C THR A 373 -13.12 14.82 3.13
N VAL A 374 -12.75 13.59 3.54
CA VAL A 374 -13.65 12.43 3.45
C VAL A 374 -14.84 12.56 4.41
N ALA A 375 -14.64 13.08 5.62
CA ALA A 375 -15.71 13.36 6.57
C ALA A 375 -16.74 14.36 5.99
N ALA A 376 -16.27 15.46 5.40
CA ALA A 376 -17.11 16.44 4.72
C ALA A 376 -17.85 15.81 3.52
N HIS A 377 -17.17 14.96 2.76
CA HIS A 377 -17.76 14.23 1.63
C HIS A 377 -18.94 13.34 2.09
N PHE A 378 -18.75 12.60 3.19
CA PHE A 378 -19.80 11.77 3.78
C PHE A 378 -20.93 12.60 4.42
N GLN A 379 -20.61 13.74 5.03
CA GLN A 379 -21.59 14.72 5.53
C GLN A 379 -22.49 15.25 4.41
N ASN A 380 -21.94 15.45 3.21
CA ASN A 380 -22.67 15.89 2.01
C ASN A 380 -23.41 14.76 1.28
N GLN A 381 -23.81 13.71 2.00
CA GLN A 381 -24.61 12.59 1.52
C GLN A 381 -23.97 11.74 0.41
N ARG A 382 -22.69 11.92 0.14
CA ARG A 382 -21.93 11.01 -0.71
C ARG A 382 -21.49 9.81 0.12
N ARG A 383 -21.45 8.61 -0.47
CA ARG A 383 -21.18 7.36 0.26
C ARG A 383 -19.87 6.70 -0.12
N LYS A 384 -19.17 7.20 -1.13
CA LYS A 384 -17.94 6.62 -1.65
C LYS A 384 -16.87 7.71 -1.75
N ALA A 385 -15.62 7.35 -1.43
CA ALA A 385 -14.49 8.27 -1.48
C ALA A 385 -13.23 7.55 -1.98
N LEU A 386 -12.34 8.27 -2.64
CA LEU A 386 -11.05 7.78 -3.10
C LEU A 386 -9.91 8.66 -2.57
N ILE A 387 -9.00 8.05 -1.81
CA ILE A 387 -7.79 8.69 -1.29
C ILE A 387 -6.58 8.17 -2.06
N ILE A 388 -5.84 9.08 -2.67
CA ILE A 388 -4.58 8.80 -3.34
C ILE A 388 -3.43 9.32 -2.48
N GLN A 389 -2.53 8.43 -2.07
CA GLN A 389 -1.42 8.77 -1.20
C GLN A 389 -0.17 8.01 -1.59
N ALA A 390 0.96 8.73 -1.75
CA ALA A 390 2.24 8.12 -2.06
C ALA A 390 2.63 6.99 -1.08
N THR A 391 3.45 6.05 -1.55
CA THR A 391 3.90 4.95 -0.68
C THR A 391 4.84 5.48 0.41
N GLY A 392 4.54 5.17 1.67
CA GLY A 392 5.30 5.64 2.84
C GLY A 392 4.72 6.86 3.55
N THR A 393 3.61 7.43 3.08
CA THR A 393 2.94 8.60 3.71
C THR A 393 1.90 8.22 4.78
N GLY A 394 1.75 6.93 5.10
CA GLY A 394 0.90 6.48 6.21
C GLY A 394 -0.56 6.18 5.86
N LYS A 395 -0.84 5.67 4.65
CA LYS A 395 -2.18 5.20 4.23
C LYS A 395 -2.93 4.39 5.29
N THR A 396 -2.27 3.39 5.88
CA THR A 396 -2.86 2.54 6.92
C THR A 396 -3.24 3.33 8.17
N ARG A 397 -2.44 4.34 8.56
CA ARG A 397 -2.77 5.21 9.70
C ARG A 397 -3.98 6.09 9.40
N VAL A 398 -4.05 6.66 8.19
CA VAL A 398 -5.20 7.45 7.71
C VAL A 398 -6.48 6.61 7.74
N SER A 399 -6.42 5.35 7.30
CA SER A 399 -7.57 4.46 7.34
C SER A 399 -8.04 4.11 8.76
N ILE A 400 -7.11 3.90 9.69
CA ILE A 400 -7.43 3.58 11.08
C ILE A 400 -8.01 4.81 11.78
N ALA A 401 -7.41 5.98 11.57
CA ALA A 401 -7.91 7.23 12.15
C ALA A 401 -9.30 7.63 11.60
N LEU A 402 -9.55 7.40 10.31
CA LEU A 402 -10.89 7.59 9.73
C LEU A 402 -11.91 6.60 10.34
N ALA A 403 -11.52 5.33 10.50
CA ALA A 403 -12.36 4.32 11.11
C ALA A 403 -12.68 4.64 12.58
N GLU A 404 -11.68 5.09 13.36
CA GLU A 404 -11.84 5.57 14.74
C GLU A 404 -12.82 6.75 14.80
N LEU A 405 -12.60 7.77 13.97
CA LEU A 405 -13.43 8.97 13.92
C LEU A 405 -14.89 8.61 13.63
N LEU A 406 -15.15 7.79 12.62
CA LEU A 406 -16.50 7.35 12.24
C LEU A 406 -17.13 6.49 13.33
N SER A 407 -16.36 5.68 14.05
CA SER A 407 -16.89 4.86 15.14
C SER A 407 -17.27 5.71 16.35
N ARG A 408 -16.38 6.58 16.80
CA ARG A 408 -16.59 7.48 17.94
C ARG A 408 -17.75 8.46 17.72
N THR A 409 -17.99 8.87 16.47
CA THR A 409 -19.06 9.81 16.11
C THR A 409 -20.39 9.13 15.76
N GLY A 410 -20.50 7.80 15.90
CA GLY A 410 -21.72 7.04 15.64
C GLY A 410 -22.05 6.84 14.16
N TRP A 411 -21.10 7.09 13.25
CA TRP A 411 -21.25 6.88 11.82
C TRP A 411 -21.00 5.41 11.39
N ALA A 412 -20.17 4.67 12.11
CA ALA A 412 -19.87 3.27 11.79
C ALA A 412 -19.72 2.39 13.05
N LYS A 413 -20.46 1.27 13.12
CA LYS A 413 -20.35 0.25 14.18
C LYS A 413 -19.45 -0.90 13.73
N ARG A 414 -19.64 -1.37 12.48
CA ARG A 414 -18.90 -2.49 11.89
C ARG A 414 -18.11 -2.05 10.67
N ILE A 415 -16.78 -2.19 10.75
CA ILE A 415 -15.82 -1.73 9.75
C ILE A 415 -15.13 -2.94 9.11
N LEU A 416 -15.09 -2.98 7.79
CA LEU A 416 -14.36 -3.99 7.01
C LEU A 416 -13.13 -3.37 6.34
N PHE A 417 -11.95 -3.87 6.67
CA PHE A 417 -10.69 -3.55 6.01
C PHE A 417 -10.29 -4.66 5.04
N LEU A 418 -10.24 -4.33 3.75
CA LEU A 418 -9.89 -5.24 2.65
C LEU A 418 -8.47 -4.99 2.16
N CYS A 419 -7.74 -6.09 1.96
CA CYS A 419 -6.38 -6.08 1.43
C CYS A 419 -6.17 -7.18 0.39
N ASP A 420 -5.12 -7.03 -0.43
CA ASP A 420 -4.86 -7.97 -1.54
C ASP A 420 -4.23 -9.30 -1.06
N ARG A 421 -3.40 -9.26 -0.01
CA ARG A 421 -2.53 -10.39 0.39
C ARG A 421 -2.60 -10.72 1.88
N LYS A 422 -2.24 -11.96 2.22
CA LYS A 422 -2.26 -12.45 3.61
C LYS A 422 -1.27 -11.68 4.51
N GLU A 423 -0.10 -11.32 4.00
CA GLU A 423 0.92 -10.56 4.73
C GLU A 423 0.46 -9.13 5.04
N LEU A 424 -0.24 -8.49 4.08
CA LEU A 424 -0.86 -7.18 4.28
C LEU A 424 -1.98 -7.24 5.31
N ARG A 425 -2.78 -8.32 5.28
CA ARG A 425 -3.82 -8.58 6.28
C ARG A 425 -3.25 -8.64 7.69
N THR A 426 -2.13 -9.35 7.89
CA THR A 426 -1.46 -9.44 9.20
C THR A 426 -0.91 -8.10 9.65
N GLN A 427 -0.34 -7.31 8.74
CA GLN A 427 0.15 -5.96 9.09
C GLN A 427 -0.98 -4.99 9.45
N ALA A 428 -2.09 -5.05 8.71
CA ALA A 428 -3.28 -4.29 9.06
C ALA A 428 -3.80 -4.75 10.43
N ASP A 429 -3.85 -6.06 10.69
CA ASP A 429 -4.25 -6.63 11.98
C ASP A 429 -3.43 -6.09 13.15
N ASP A 430 -2.11 -6.11 13.02
CA ASP A 430 -1.19 -5.57 14.03
C ASP A 430 -1.39 -4.05 14.22
N ALA A 431 -1.57 -3.28 13.14
CA ALA A 431 -1.76 -1.83 13.20
C ALA A 431 -3.11 -1.45 13.84
N PHE A 432 -4.19 -2.16 13.51
CA PHE A 432 -5.50 -1.98 14.17
C PHE A 432 -5.43 -2.39 15.64
N LYS A 433 -4.63 -3.41 16.00
CA LYS A 433 -4.43 -3.81 17.39
C LYS A 433 -3.67 -2.76 18.20
N GLU A 434 -2.68 -2.11 17.59
CA GLU A 434 -1.88 -1.05 18.22
C GLU A 434 -2.71 0.21 18.50
N HIS A 435 -3.51 0.65 17.52
CA HIS A 435 -4.23 1.93 17.59
C HIS A 435 -5.68 1.82 18.07
N LEU A 436 -6.33 0.66 17.90
CA LEU A 436 -7.73 0.38 18.29
C LEU A 436 -7.83 -0.89 19.14
N GLY A 437 -6.92 -1.06 20.10
CA GLY A 437 -6.80 -2.28 20.92
C GLY A 437 -8.02 -2.58 21.81
N SER A 438 -8.88 -1.60 22.08
CA SER A 438 -10.13 -1.76 22.85
C SER A 438 -11.27 -2.38 22.04
N GLU A 439 -11.23 -2.29 20.71
CA GLU A 439 -12.32 -2.76 19.84
C GLU A 439 -12.16 -4.25 19.53
N PRO A 440 -13.24 -5.06 19.57
CA PRO A 440 -13.18 -6.47 19.22
C PRO A 440 -12.92 -6.63 17.70
N ARG A 441 -11.99 -7.53 17.37
CA ARG A 441 -11.45 -7.66 16.01
C ARG A 441 -11.63 -9.10 15.50
N CYS A 442 -12.07 -9.24 14.25
CA CYS A 442 -12.23 -10.54 13.59
C CYS A 442 -11.40 -10.59 12.30
N VAL A 443 -10.49 -11.56 12.22
CA VAL A 443 -9.73 -11.81 11.01
C VAL A 443 -10.41 -12.90 10.20
N ILE A 444 -10.97 -12.53 9.05
CA ILE A 444 -11.70 -13.47 8.19
C ILE A 444 -10.70 -14.28 7.37
N GLY A 445 -10.79 -15.61 7.48
CA GLY A 445 -10.01 -16.58 6.72
C GLY A 445 -10.89 -17.67 6.13
N GLU A 446 -10.27 -18.63 5.44
CA GLU A 446 -10.97 -19.72 4.74
C GLU A 446 -11.73 -20.68 5.68
N LYS A 447 -11.26 -20.87 6.93
CA LYS A 447 -11.80 -21.87 7.88
C LYS A 447 -12.32 -21.29 9.20
N THR A 448 -12.24 -19.99 9.43
CA THR A 448 -12.64 -19.38 10.71
C THR A 448 -14.16 -19.15 10.74
N LYS A 449 -14.85 -19.36 11.86
CA LYS A 449 -16.23 -18.85 11.98
C LYS A 449 -16.16 -17.31 11.98
N ILE A 450 -17.06 -16.63 11.26
CA ILE A 450 -17.13 -15.17 11.34
C ILE A 450 -17.78 -14.84 12.69
N ASP A 451 -17.04 -14.12 13.51
CA ASP A 451 -17.54 -13.56 14.76
C ASP A 451 -18.37 -12.31 14.43
N GLN A 452 -19.69 -12.42 14.55
CA GLN A 452 -20.61 -11.32 14.21
C GLN A 452 -20.67 -10.23 15.29
N ASP A 453 -20.07 -10.47 16.48
CA ASP A 453 -20.03 -9.51 17.58
C ASP A 453 -18.79 -8.59 17.52
N ALA A 454 -17.87 -8.85 16.59
CA ALA A 454 -16.72 -7.99 16.35
C ALA A 454 -17.11 -6.64 15.71
N ARG A 455 -16.23 -5.64 15.84
CA ARG A 455 -16.42 -4.31 15.27
C ARG A 455 -15.46 -4.01 14.13
N VAL A 456 -14.25 -4.56 14.18
CA VAL A 456 -13.26 -4.42 13.11
C VAL A 456 -13.03 -5.77 12.44
N TYR A 457 -13.29 -5.84 11.15
CA TYR A 457 -13.14 -7.03 10.32
C TYR A 457 -12.00 -6.82 9.35
N ILE A 458 -11.08 -7.79 9.27
CA ILE A 458 -9.91 -7.69 8.41
C ILE A 458 -9.85 -8.93 7.52
N ALA A 459 -9.93 -8.72 6.21
CA ALA A 459 -10.04 -9.79 5.23
C ALA A 459 -9.20 -9.53 3.99
N THR A 460 -8.85 -10.61 3.29
CA THR A 460 -8.37 -10.48 1.90
C THR A 460 -9.55 -10.47 0.94
N TYR A 461 -9.43 -9.86 -0.25
CA TYR A 461 -10.51 -9.90 -1.25
C TYR A 461 -11.01 -11.32 -1.55
N PRO A 462 -10.14 -12.33 -1.83
CA PRO A 462 -10.62 -13.71 -2.04
C PRO A 462 -11.28 -14.32 -0.81
N GLY A 463 -10.78 -14.01 0.40
CA GLY A 463 -11.32 -14.53 1.64
C GLY A 463 -12.74 -14.05 1.90
N MET A 464 -13.01 -12.77 1.63
CA MET A 464 -14.33 -12.17 1.79
C MET A 464 -15.30 -12.57 0.67
N MET A 465 -14.82 -12.67 -0.57
CA MET A 465 -15.64 -13.03 -1.74
C MET A 465 -16.36 -14.38 -1.59
N ASN A 466 -15.74 -15.34 -0.89
CA ASN A 466 -16.36 -16.66 -0.70
C ASN A 466 -17.41 -16.69 0.42
N ARG A 467 -17.60 -15.58 1.16
CA ARG A 467 -18.31 -15.58 2.44
C ARG A 467 -19.24 -14.40 2.67
N PHE A 468 -19.22 -13.39 1.81
CA PHE A 468 -20.06 -12.19 1.99
C PHE A 468 -21.54 -12.51 2.11
N ALA A 469 -22.04 -13.53 1.41
CA ALA A 469 -23.43 -13.97 1.47
C ALA A 469 -23.87 -14.54 2.82
N GLN A 470 -22.94 -14.83 3.75
CA GLN A 470 -23.25 -15.26 5.13
C GLN A 470 -23.67 -14.09 6.04
N LEU A 471 -23.49 -12.85 5.56
CA LEU A 471 -23.79 -11.61 6.28
C LEU A 471 -24.89 -10.87 5.54
N ASP A 472 -25.74 -10.10 6.23
CA ASP A 472 -26.74 -9.30 5.54
C ASP A 472 -26.12 -8.11 4.78
N VAL A 473 -26.84 -7.58 3.80
CA VAL A 473 -26.35 -6.47 2.97
C VAL A 473 -26.05 -5.19 3.76
N GLY A 474 -26.70 -4.99 4.90
CA GLY A 474 -26.48 -3.87 5.82
C GLY A 474 -25.49 -4.15 6.93
N PHE A 475 -24.73 -5.27 6.85
CA PHE A 475 -23.87 -5.67 7.95
C PHE A 475 -22.72 -4.69 8.19
N PHE A 476 -22.00 -4.26 7.15
CA PHE A 476 -20.91 -3.28 7.32
C PHE A 476 -21.42 -1.85 7.15
N ASP A 477 -20.93 -0.94 8.00
CA ASP A 477 -21.19 0.49 7.88
C ASP A 477 -20.08 1.22 7.11
N LEU A 478 -18.87 0.68 7.16
CA LEU A 478 -17.69 1.20 6.47
C LEU A 478 -16.88 0.05 5.84
N ILE A 479 -16.53 0.20 4.56
CA ILE A 479 -15.60 -0.65 3.85
C ILE A 479 -14.40 0.19 3.41
N ILE A 480 -13.21 -0.23 3.82
CA ILE A 480 -11.94 0.38 3.42
C ILE A 480 -11.20 -0.61 2.53
N ALA A 481 -10.89 -0.19 1.31
CA ALA A 481 -10.24 -0.99 0.29
C ALA A 481 -8.82 -0.51 0.04
N ASP A 482 -7.82 -1.23 0.55
CA ASP A 482 -6.43 -0.93 0.27
C ASP A 482 -6.02 -1.43 -1.13
N GLU A 483 -5.16 -0.67 -1.80
CA GLU A 483 -4.65 -0.91 -3.16
C GLU A 483 -5.74 -1.01 -4.26
N SER A 484 -6.59 0.01 -4.33
CA SER A 484 -7.85 0.04 -5.12
C SER A 484 -7.74 0.24 -6.65
N HIS A 485 -6.72 -0.30 -7.32
CA HIS A 485 -6.34 0.17 -8.68
C HIS A 485 -6.63 -0.76 -9.88
N ARG A 486 -6.86 -2.09 -9.74
CA ARG A 486 -7.19 -2.93 -10.93
C ARG A 486 -7.91 -4.25 -10.69
N SER A 487 -7.57 -4.99 -9.64
CA SER A 487 -8.16 -6.31 -9.38
C SER A 487 -9.60 -6.23 -8.83
N ILE A 488 -9.94 -5.11 -8.18
CA ILE A 488 -11.25 -4.89 -7.56
C ILE A 488 -12.36 -4.84 -8.61
N TYR A 489 -12.21 -4.03 -9.65
CA TYR A 489 -13.30 -3.73 -10.59
C TYR A 489 -13.77 -4.95 -11.39
N ASN A 490 -12.85 -5.83 -11.85
CA ASN A 490 -13.22 -6.95 -12.71
C ASN A 490 -13.62 -8.22 -11.94
N LYS A 491 -13.13 -8.40 -10.71
CA LYS A 491 -13.28 -9.67 -9.97
C LYS A 491 -14.02 -9.53 -8.65
N TYR A 492 -13.95 -8.37 -8.00
CA TYR A 492 -14.46 -8.17 -6.65
C TYR A 492 -15.50 -7.04 -6.56
N ARG A 493 -16.00 -6.53 -7.70
CA ARG A 493 -17.04 -5.49 -7.74
C ARG A 493 -18.29 -5.90 -6.97
N ASP A 494 -18.72 -7.16 -7.15
CA ASP A 494 -19.90 -7.70 -6.47
C ASP A 494 -19.83 -7.56 -4.95
N LEU A 495 -18.63 -7.59 -4.35
CA LEU A 495 -18.44 -7.39 -2.92
C LEU A 495 -18.85 -5.98 -2.47
N PHE A 496 -18.52 -4.96 -3.27
CA PHE A 496 -18.85 -3.56 -2.99
C PHE A 496 -20.28 -3.22 -3.38
N ASP A 497 -20.83 -3.87 -4.40
CA ASP A 497 -22.23 -3.71 -4.77
C ASP A 497 -23.16 -4.41 -3.76
N TYR A 498 -22.74 -5.54 -3.17
CA TYR A 498 -23.52 -6.30 -2.21
C TYR A 498 -23.73 -5.57 -0.88
N PHE A 499 -22.66 -5.03 -0.28
CA PHE A 499 -22.74 -4.37 1.02
C PHE A 499 -23.08 -2.89 0.89
N ASP A 500 -24.18 -2.49 1.52
CA ASP A 500 -24.63 -1.11 1.55
C ASP A 500 -23.96 -0.32 2.69
N ALA A 501 -22.68 -0.02 2.48
CA ALA A 501 -21.79 0.66 3.41
C ALA A 501 -21.25 1.99 2.85
N LEU A 502 -20.67 2.83 3.71
CA LEU A 502 -19.71 3.85 3.26
C LEU A 502 -18.46 3.16 2.71
N GLN A 503 -17.90 3.65 1.60
CA GLN A 503 -16.80 2.98 0.92
C GLN A 503 -15.62 3.95 0.73
N VAL A 504 -14.42 3.50 1.09
CA VAL A 504 -13.19 4.29 0.94
C VAL A 504 -12.15 3.47 0.20
N GLY A 505 -11.76 3.92 -0.98
CA GLY A 505 -10.63 3.39 -1.73
C GLY A 505 -9.34 4.08 -1.32
N LEU A 506 -8.29 3.31 -1.06
CA LEU A 506 -6.94 3.82 -0.85
C LEU A 506 -6.05 3.32 -1.99
N THR A 507 -5.21 4.20 -2.54
CA THR A 507 -4.24 3.78 -3.56
C THR A 507 -2.98 4.62 -3.52
N ALA A 508 -1.86 4.02 -3.92
CA ALA A 508 -0.60 4.72 -4.14
C ALA A 508 -0.36 5.13 -5.59
N THR A 509 -1.25 4.72 -6.50
CA THR A 509 -1.09 4.95 -7.94
C THR A 509 -1.52 6.39 -8.25
N PRO A 510 -0.69 7.21 -8.94
CA PRO A 510 -1.07 8.57 -9.32
C PRO A 510 -2.33 8.60 -10.20
N VAL A 511 -3.10 9.69 -10.11
CA VAL A 511 -4.37 9.91 -10.83
C VAL A 511 -4.29 9.52 -12.31
N LYS A 512 -3.24 9.97 -13.00
CA LYS A 512 -3.04 9.76 -14.45
C LYS A 512 -2.97 8.30 -14.90
N PHE A 513 -2.76 7.35 -13.99
CA PHE A 513 -2.68 5.92 -14.28
C PHE A 513 -3.79 5.08 -13.63
N ILE A 514 -4.66 5.72 -12.85
CA ILE A 514 -5.83 5.07 -12.32
C ILE A 514 -6.81 4.87 -13.48
N SER A 515 -7.41 3.68 -13.55
CA SER A 515 -8.39 3.38 -14.58
C SER A 515 -9.65 4.24 -14.39
N ARG A 516 -10.28 4.70 -15.48
CA ARG A 516 -11.57 5.41 -15.41
C ARG A 516 -12.61 4.64 -14.57
N ASN A 517 -12.63 3.33 -14.73
CA ASN A 517 -13.48 2.42 -13.96
C ASN A 517 -13.28 2.50 -12.44
N THR A 518 -12.08 2.81 -11.96
CA THR A 518 -11.82 3.00 -10.52
C THR A 518 -12.46 4.30 -10.02
N PHE A 519 -12.34 5.39 -10.78
CA PHE A 519 -13.01 6.65 -10.44
C PHE A 519 -14.53 6.50 -10.46
N GLU A 520 -15.07 5.84 -11.50
CA GLU A 520 -16.50 5.52 -11.60
C GLU A 520 -17.00 4.67 -10.42
N MET A 521 -16.19 3.71 -9.95
CA MET A 521 -16.56 2.85 -8.82
C MET A 521 -16.76 3.65 -7.53
N PHE A 522 -15.90 4.62 -7.27
CA PHE A 522 -15.96 5.49 -6.08
C PHE A 522 -16.72 6.80 -6.32
N ASP A 523 -17.55 6.86 -7.37
CA ASP A 523 -18.37 8.02 -7.74
C ASP A 523 -17.57 9.33 -7.88
N CYS A 524 -16.31 9.23 -8.30
CA CYS A 524 -15.41 10.35 -8.55
C CYS A 524 -15.61 10.88 -9.97
N GLU A 525 -16.22 12.06 -10.11
CA GLU A 525 -16.48 12.70 -11.39
C GLU A 525 -15.17 13.24 -12.01
N ASN A 526 -15.04 13.23 -13.34
CA ASN A 526 -13.92 13.81 -14.09
C ASN A 526 -12.49 13.33 -13.74
N MET A 527 -12.35 12.13 -13.15
CA MET A 527 -11.06 11.59 -12.67
C MET A 527 -10.44 12.40 -11.53
N ASP A 528 -11.26 13.07 -10.73
CA ASP A 528 -10.85 13.85 -9.57
C ASP A 528 -11.01 13.02 -8.27
N PRO A 529 -9.92 12.64 -7.58
CA PRO A 529 -10.02 11.90 -6.31
C PRO A 529 -10.58 12.78 -5.18
N THR A 530 -11.14 12.16 -4.15
CA THR A 530 -11.61 12.91 -2.96
C THR A 530 -10.46 13.59 -2.21
N PHE A 531 -9.26 12.98 -2.21
CA PHE A 531 -8.05 13.58 -1.67
C PHE A 531 -6.81 13.01 -2.37
N GLU A 532 -5.83 13.87 -2.68
CA GLU A 532 -4.55 13.48 -3.27
C GLU A 532 -3.37 14.04 -2.48
N PHE A 533 -2.40 13.17 -2.19
CA PHE A 533 -1.09 13.56 -1.66
C PHE A 533 0.00 12.72 -2.33
N ASP A 534 0.61 13.30 -3.36
CA ASP A 534 1.54 12.60 -4.24
C ASP A 534 2.97 12.53 -3.66
N LEU A 535 3.88 11.93 -4.44
CA LEU A 535 5.26 11.76 -4.02
C LEU A 535 6.04 13.08 -4.05
N GLU A 536 5.72 13.96 -5.01
CA GLU A 536 6.41 15.23 -5.17
C GLU A 536 6.11 16.17 -4.00
N ALA A 537 4.84 16.30 -3.62
CA ALA A 537 4.42 17.03 -2.42
C ALA A 537 5.08 16.47 -1.15
N ALA A 538 5.19 15.14 -1.03
CA ALA A 538 5.82 14.51 0.13
C ALA A 538 7.34 14.75 0.22
N ILE A 539 8.04 14.89 -0.91
CA ILE A 539 9.48 15.17 -0.98
C ILE A 539 9.77 16.66 -0.81
N ASN A 540 8.94 17.52 -1.43
CA ASN A 540 9.16 18.97 -1.45
C ASN A 540 8.69 19.68 -0.17
N HIS A 541 7.88 19.03 0.67
CA HIS A 541 7.52 19.55 1.99
C HIS A 541 8.79 19.84 2.81
N GLU A 542 8.82 20.94 3.56
CA GLU A 542 9.87 21.23 4.54
C GLU A 542 9.24 21.16 5.94
N PRO A 543 9.66 20.25 6.84
CA PRO A 543 10.62 19.16 6.65
C PRO A 543 10.08 18.04 5.74
N PRO A 544 10.92 17.33 4.98
CA PRO A 544 10.46 16.32 4.03
C PRO A 544 9.80 15.14 4.72
N TYR A 545 8.70 14.64 4.16
CA TYR A 545 8.01 13.43 4.65
C TYR A 545 8.57 12.15 4.03
N LEU A 546 9.22 12.25 2.87
CA LEU A 546 9.88 11.18 2.14
C LEU A 546 11.23 11.65 1.60
N VAL A 547 12.17 10.72 1.42
CA VAL A 547 13.45 11.01 0.77
C VAL A 547 13.37 10.89 -0.76
N PRO A 548 14.08 11.73 -1.52
CA PRO A 548 14.23 11.60 -2.96
C PRO A 548 15.06 10.37 -3.36
N PHE A 549 14.95 9.98 -4.63
CA PHE A 549 15.77 8.94 -5.24
C PHE A 549 16.71 9.50 -6.30
N ARG A 550 17.81 8.79 -6.54
CA ARG A 550 18.68 8.95 -7.72
C ARG A 550 18.74 7.63 -8.48
N VAL A 551 18.81 7.71 -9.80
CA VAL A 551 18.90 6.52 -10.65
C VAL A 551 20.30 6.43 -11.24
N ARG A 552 20.91 5.26 -11.12
CA ARG A 552 22.08 4.86 -11.90
C ARG A 552 21.60 3.90 -12.98
N ASP A 553 21.50 4.42 -14.19
CA ASP A 553 21.29 3.58 -15.36
C ASP A 553 22.64 2.99 -15.78
N LEU A 554 22.72 1.67 -15.71
CA LEU A 554 23.88 0.92 -16.18
C LEU A 554 23.36 -0.27 -16.97
N THR A 555 22.68 0.05 -18.07
CA THR A 555 22.29 -0.89 -19.10
C THR A 555 23.53 -1.29 -19.92
N THR A 556 23.86 -2.59 -19.93
CA THR A 556 24.89 -3.12 -20.83
C THR A 556 24.33 -3.16 -22.26
N ASN A 557 25.14 -2.88 -23.29
CA ASN A 557 24.72 -2.96 -24.70
C ASN A 557 24.08 -4.33 -25.04
N PHE A 558 24.51 -5.40 -24.34
CA PHE A 558 23.95 -6.75 -24.39
C PHE A 558 22.43 -6.83 -24.10
N LEU A 559 21.92 -5.95 -23.22
CA LEU A 559 20.49 -5.89 -22.85
C LEU A 559 19.67 -4.98 -23.77
N ARG A 560 20.29 -4.03 -24.48
CA ARG A 560 19.63 -3.16 -25.48
C ARG A 560 19.53 -3.81 -26.87
N ASP A 561 20.57 -4.53 -27.31
CA ASP A 561 20.67 -4.99 -28.72
C ASP A 561 20.37 -6.49 -28.92
N GLY A 562 20.25 -7.27 -27.84
CA GLY A 562 20.08 -8.72 -27.90
C GLY A 562 21.39 -9.49 -28.12
N ILE A 563 21.33 -10.83 -28.10
CA ILE A 563 22.50 -11.68 -28.32
C ILE A 563 22.66 -11.93 -29.82
N HIS A 564 23.82 -11.57 -30.38
CA HIS A 564 24.23 -12.06 -31.69
C HIS A 564 24.89 -13.43 -31.54
N TYR A 565 24.68 -14.30 -32.53
CA TYR A 565 25.26 -15.66 -32.57
C TYR A 565 26.77 -15.68 -32.28
N ASN A 566 27.49 -14.64 -32.69
CA ASN A 566 28.93 -14.53 -32.53
C ASN A 566 29.40 -14.36 -31.06
N ASP A 567 28.52 -13.88 -30.17
CA ASP A 567 28.83 -13.59 -28.76
C ASP A 567 28.64 -14.79 -27.83
N LEU A 568 28.10 -15.90 -28.33
CA LEU A 568 27.87 -17.14 -27.57
C LEU A 568 29.16 -17.98 -27.47
N THR A 569 29.33 -18.67 -26.33
CA THR A 569 30.42 -19.65 -26.16
C THR A 569 30.21 -20.88 -27.06
N ASP A 570 31.29 -21.60 -27.40
CA ASP A 570 31.22 -22.77 -28.30
C ASP A 570 30.26 -23.86 -27.80
N GLN A 571 30.10 -23.99 -26.48
CA GLN A 571 29.17 -24.94 -25.88
C GLN A 571 27.70 -24.49 -26.04
N GLN A 572 27.43 -23.19 -25.93
CA GLN A 572 26.11 -22.61 -26.14
C GLN A 572 25.72 -22.58 -27.63
N LYS A 573 26.68 -22.33 -28.52
CA LYS A 573 26.51 -22.41 -29.98
C LYS A 573 26.05 -23.80 -30.40
N ARG A 574 26.74 -24.85 -29.95
CA ARG A 574 26.37 -26.25 -30.23
C ARG A 574 24.97 -26.60 -29.76
N GLN A 575 24.56 -26.11 -28.61
CA GLN A 575 23.23 -26.37 -28.05
C GLN A 575 22.12 -25.65 -28.83
N LEU A 576 22.40 -24.45 -29.35
CA LEU A 576 21.48 -23.71 -30.22
C LEU A 576 21.40 -24.34 -31.63
N GLU A 577 22.55 -24.81 -32.15
CA GLU A 577 22.66 -25.53 -33.42
C GLU A 577 21.94 -26.90 -33.39
N GLU A 578 21.90 -27.58 -32.23
CA GLU A 578 21.13 -28.82 -32.04
C GLU A 578 19.61 -28.57 -31.98
N ASP A 579 19.17 -27.50 -31.32
CA ASP A 579 17.74 -27.18 -31.13
C ASP A 579 17.07 -26.63 -32.42
N LEU A 580 17.79 -25.89 -33.26
CA LEU A 580 17.24 -25.13 -34.40
C LEU A 580 17.89 -25.49 -35.76
N GLY A 581 19.01 -26.21 -35.77
CA GLY A 581 19.82 -26.43 -36.96
C GLY A 581 20.80 -25.27 -37.25
N LEU A 582 21.92 -25.60 -37.90
CA LEU A 582 23.07 -24.72 -38.13
C LEU A 582 22.74 -23.41 -38.87
N GLU A 583 21.84 -23.45 -39.86
CA GLU A 583 21.51 -22.27 -40.68
C GLU A 583 20.51 -21.31 -40.00
N GLU A 584 19.57 -21.83 -39.19
CA GLU A 584 18.65 -20.99 -38.40
C GLU A 584 19.37 -20.40 -37.18
N ALA A 585 20.25 -21.16 -36.51
CA ALA A 585 21.02 -20.68 -35.36
C ALA A 585 21.92 -19.47 -35.70
N GLN A 586 22.59 -19.48 -36.86
CA GLN A 586 23.49 -18.40 -37.29
C GLN A 586 22.77 -17.10 -37.70
N ASN A 587 21.52 -17.19 -38.15
CA ASN A 587 20.72 -16.04 -38.63
C ASN A 587 19.69 -15.55 -37.61
N THR A 588 19.53 -16.24 -36.47
CA THR A 588 18.58 -15.83 -35.43
C THR A 588 19.18 -14.69 -34.60
N THR A 589 18.64 -13.48 -34.75
CA THR A 589 18.78 -12.43 -33.73
C THR A 589 17.69 -12.67 -32.70
N ILE A 590 18.05 -13.14 -31.51
CA ILE A 590 17.06 -13.38 -30.45
C ILE A 590 16.58 -12.00 -29.99
N ALA A 591 15.34 -11.63 -30.35
CA ALA A 591 14.72 -10.43 -29.81
C ALA A 591 14.73 -10.51 -28.27
N GLY A 592 15.04 -9.40 -27.57
CA GLY A 592 15.22 -9.39 -26.11
C GLY A 592 14.07 -10.01 -25.28
N ARG A 593 12.89 -10.23 -25.88
CA ARG A 593 11.77 -10.98 -25.29
C ARG A 593 12.06 -12.45 -25.00
N ASP A 594 12.90 -13.13 -25.79
CA ASP A 594 13.17 -14.57 -25.66
C ASP A 594 14.47 -14.89 -24.91
N ILE A 595 15.35 -13.90 -24.71
CA ILE A 595 16.63 -14.04 -23.99
C ILE A 595 16.42 -14.39 -22.52
N GLY A 596 15.42 -13.79 -21.86
CA GLY A 596 15.09 -14.08 -20.48
C GLY A 596 14.66 -15.54 -20.24
N ARG A 597 14.37 -16.32 -21.28
CA ARG A 597 13.92 -17.71 -21.16
C ARG A 597 15.04 -18.75 -21.12
N LYS A 598 16.23 -18.50 -21.69
CA LYS A 598 17.21 -19.59 -21.90
C LYS A 598 18.69 -19.29 -21.60
N ILE A 599 19.14 -18.05 -21.40
CA ILE A 599 20.58 -17.80 -21.17
C ILE A 599 20.79 -16.72 -20.09
N PHE A 600 21.02 -17.17 -18.85
CA PHE A 600 21.64 -16.31 -17.83
C PHE A 600 23.13 -16.23 -18.15
N SER A 601 23.63 -15.04 -18.46
CA SER A 601 25.08 -14.87 -18.55
C SER A 601 25.60 -14.56 -17.15
N GLU A 602 26.43 -15.44 -16.60
CA GLU A 602 27.15 -15.20 -15.33
C GLU A 602 27.89 -13.84 -15.37
N SER A 603 28.31 -13.39 -16.56
CA SER A 603 28.92 -12.07 -16.75
C SER A 603 27.95 -10.91 -16.47
N THR A 604 26.68 -10.99 -16.88
CA THR A 604 25.70 -9.93 -16.67
C THR A 604 25.35 -9.79 -15.19
N ASP A 605 25.08 -10.90 -14.52
CA ASP A 605 24.76 -10.91 -13.09
C ASP A 605 25.97 -10.50 -12.24
N THR A 606 27.19 -10.80 -12.69
CA THR A 606 28.43 -10.29 -12.09
C THR A 606 28.47 -8.77 -12.14
N ILE A 607 28.19 -8.17 -13.31
CA ILE A 607 28.16 -6.70 -13.48
C ILE A 607 27.09 -6.07 -12.58
N ILE A 608 25.91 -6.67 -12.46
CA ILE A 608 24.84 -6.17 -11.57
C ILE A 608 25.32 -6.12 -10.12
N LEU A 609 25.94 -7.20 -9.63
CA LEU A 609 26.43 -7.30 -8.26
C LEU A 609 27.65 -6.40 -7.99
N GLU A 610 28.60 -6.33 -8.93
CA GLU A 610 29.76 -5.44 -8.85
C GLU A 610 29.32 -3.97 -8.83
N ASN A 611 28.41 -3.58 -9.72
CA ASN A 611 27.88 -2.21 -9.76
C ASN A 611 27.22 -1.83 -8.42
N LEU A 612 26.41 -2.71 -7.84
CA LEU A 612 25.84 -2.48 -6.51
C LEU A 612 26.92 -2.28 -5.45
N MET A 613 27.95 -3.14 -5.42
CA MET A 613 28.97 -3.12 -4.38
C MET A 613 29.92 -1.91 -4.49
N ASP A 614 30.24 -1.50 -5.71
CA ASP A 614 31.14 -0.39 -5.98
C ASP A 614 30.44 0.96 -5.80
N ASN A 615 29.19 1.06 -6.27
CA ASN A 615 28.47 2.33 -6.41
C ASN A 615 27.27 2.50 -5.49
N GLY A 616 26.88 1.47 -4.74
CA GLY A 616 25.78 1.53 -3.77
C GLY A 616 26.07 2.47 -2.61
N ILE A 617 25.01 3.05 -2.03
CA ILE A 617 25.13 3.73 -0.74
C ILE A 617 25.57 2.70 0.29
N LYS A 618 26.68 3.00 0.94
CA LYS A 618 27.33 2.15 1.95
C LYS A 618 26.86 2.49 3.36
N ASP A 619 27.10 1.58 4.29
CA ASP A 619 26.85 1.81 5.70
C ASP A 619 27.75 2.92 6.29
N GLU A 620 27.57 3.24 7.57
CA GLU A 620 28.39 4.25 8.28
C GLU A 620 29.92 4.02 8.15
N THR A 621 30.35 2.77 7.95
CA THR A 621 31.77 2.43 7.83
C THR A 621 32.31 2.59 6.42
N GLY A 622 31.44 2.75 5.43
CA GLY A 622 31.81 2.73 4.02
C GLY A 622 32.32 1.38 3.54
N SER A 623 32.25 0.31 4.35
CA SER A 623 32.83 -1.00 4.03
C SER A 623 31.85 -1.89 3.26
N LEU A 624 30.56 -1.86 3.62
CA LEU A 624 29.54 -2.69 2.98
C LEU A 624 28.36 -1.84 2.53
N VAL A 625 27.65 -2.27 1.50
CA VAL A 625 26.40 -1.64 1.08
C VAL A 625 25.38 -1.62 2.22
N GLY A 626 24.63 -0.53 2.33
CA GLY A 626 23.49 -0.45 3.22
C GLY A 626 22.39 -1.44 2.81
N LYS A 627 21.26 -1.43 3.54
CA LYS A 627 20.18 -2.38 3.23
C LYS A 627 19.69 -2.19 1.80
N THR A 628 19.63 -3.30 1.07
CA THR A 628 19.43 -3.35 -0.37
C THR A 628 18.37 -4.39 -0.71
N ILE A 629 17.49 -4.07 -1.65
CA ILE A 629 16.55 -5.02 -2.24
C ILE A 629 16.89 -5.22 -3.71
N ILE A 630 17.14 -6.47 -4.11
CA ILE A 630 17.33 -6.85 -5.51
C ILE A 630 16.06 -7.52 -6.02
N PHE A 631 15.46 -6.97 -7.08
CA PHE A 631 14.25 -7.50 -7.68
C PHE A 631 14.60 -8.45 -8.83
N ALA A 632 14.60 -9.75 -8.54
CA ALA A 632 14.95 -10.79 -9.51
C ALA A 632 13.74 -11.22 -10.35
N GLN A 633 14.01 -11.65 -11.58
CA GLN A 633 12.98 -12.04 -12.55
C GLN A 633 12.23 -13.33 -12.17
N ARG A 634 12.94 -14.31 -11.61
CA ARG A 634 12.43 -15.64 -11.24
C ARG A 634 13.20 -16.19 -10.05
N GLN A 635 12.70 -17.29 -9.48
CA GLN A 635 13.28 -17.93 -8.29
C GLN A 635 14.66 -18.53 -8.57
N ASP A 636 14.83 -19.20 -9.71
CA ASP A 636 16.12 -19.72 -10.20
C ASP A 636 17.15 -18.61 -10.39
N HIS A 637 16.73 -17.46 -10.93
CA HIS A 637 17.57 -16.28 -11.07
C HIS A 637 17.99 -15.72 -9.69
N ALA A 638 17.06 -15.63 -8.73
CA ALA A 638 17.37 -15.17 -7.39
C ALA A 638 18.41 -16.06 -6.67
N GLU A 639 18.24 -17.39 -6.76
CA GLU A 639 19.19 -18.37 -6.23
C GLU A 639 20.54 -18.34 -6.98
N HIS A 640 20.54 -18.04 -8.28
CA HIS A 640 21.77 -17.85 -9.04
C HIS A 640 22.53 -16.60 -8.58
N LEU A 641 21.86 -15.47 -8.41
CA LEU A 641 22.45 -14.23 -7.88
C LEU A 641 23.05 -14.42 -6.48
N GLU A 642 22.38 -15.15 -5.58
CA GLU A 642 22.91 -15.45 -4.25
C GLU A 642 24.17 -16.33 -4.32
N ARG A 643 24.15 -17.38 -5.14
CA ARG A 643 25.32 -18.26 -5.35
C ARG A 643 26.50 -17.49 -5.94
N LEU A 644 26.23 -16.64 -6.93
CA LEU A 644 27.24 -15.80 -7.56
C LEU A 644 27.81 -14.78 -6.57
N PHE A 645 26.95 -14.14 -5.76
CA PHE A 645 27.40 -13.25 -4.69
C PHE A 645 28.32 -13.97 -3.70
N CYS A 646 27.96 -15.18 -3.27
CA CYS A 646 28.80 -15.98 -2.37
C CYS A 646 30.13 -16.38 -2.99
N LYS A 647 30.18 -16.59 -4.31
CA LYS A 647 31.40 -16.89 -5.07
C LYS A 647 32.31 -15.67 -5.23
N LEU A 648 31.75 -14.50 -5.54
CA LEU A 648 32.49 -13.26 -5.74
C LEU A 648 32.96 -12.63 -4.42
N TYR A 649 32.15 -12.75 -3.36
CA TYR A 649 32.39 -12.15 -2.05
C TYR A 649 32.34 -13.19 -0.92
N PRO A 650 33.23 -14.21 -0.93
CA PRO A 650 33.25 -15.30 0.05
C PRO A 650 33.43 -14.81 1.50
N GLN A 651 34.04 -13.63 1.67
CA GLN A 651 34.26 -12.99 2.95
C GLN A 651 32.96 -12.50 3.63
N HIS A 652 31.88 -12.32 2.86
CA HIS A 652 30.55 -11.97 3.34
C HIS A 652 29.61 -13.18 3.32
N GLY A 653 29.56 -13.87 2.18
CA GLY A 653 28.74 -15.07 1.95
C GLY A 653 27.24 -14.89 2.26
N ALA A 654 26.59 -16.01 2.57
CA ALA A 654 25.14 -16.09 2.81
C ALA A 654 24.65 -15.41 4.11
N LYS A 655 25.57 -14.85 4.92
CA LYS A 655 25.19 -14.05 6.10
C LYS A 655 24.66 -12.67 5.69
N VAL A 656 25.20 -12.12 4.59
CA VAL A 656 24.91 -10.77 4.10
C VAL A 656 23.84 -10.76 3.02
N CYS A 657 23.88 -11.73 2.11
CA CYS A 657 22.95 -11.85 0.98
C CYS A 657 22.07 -13.09 1.16
N LYS A 658 20.74 -12.94 1.04
CA LYS A 658 19.78 -14.06 1.10
C LYS A 658 18.63 -13.88 0.13
N VAL A 659 18.06 -15.00 -0.32
CA VAL A 659 16.87 -15.03 -1.18
C VAL A 659 15.57 -15.05 -0.38
N ILE A 660 14.55 -14.35 -0.87
CA ILE A 660 13.19 -14.30 -0.32
C ILE A 660 12.16 -14.57 -1.44
N HIS A 661 11.58 -15.76 -1.45
CA HIS A 661 10.45 -16.12 -2.34
C HIS A 661 9.49 -17.12 -1.66
N ASN A 662 8.30 -17.30 -2.24
CA ASN A 662 7.21 -18.09 -1.66
C ASN A 662 7.49 -19.58 -1.42
N ARG A 663 8.44 -20.21 -2.14
CA ARG A 663 8.81 -21.63 -1.91
C ARG A 663 9.68 -21.86 -0.67
N ILE A 664 10.21 -20.80 -0.03
CA ILE A 664 11.04 -20.95 1.17
C ILE A 664 10.14 -21.22 2.38
N PRO A 665 10.32 -22.33 3.12
CA PRO A 665 9.62 -22.56 4.37
C PRO A 665 9.89 -21.43 5.35
N HIS A 666 8.86 -20.95 6.06
CA HIS A 666 8.99 -19.89 7.07
C HIS A 666 9.59 -18.57 6.57
N VAL A 667 9.30 -18.16 5.32
CA VAL A 667 9.78 -16.90 4.71
C VAL A 667 9.54 -15.64 5.57
N GLU A 668 8.49 -15.63 6.40
CA GLU A 668 8.21 -14.55 7.35
C GLU A 668 9.35 -14.29 8.35
N SER A 669 10.09 -15.34 8.74
CA SER A 669 11.24 -15.21 9.64
C SER A 669 12.39 -14.45 8.98
N LEU A 670 12.66 -14.72 7.71
CA LEU A 670 13.68 -14.01 6.92
C LEU A 670 13.32 -12.53 6.73
N ILE A 671 12.03 -12.23 6.49
CA ILE A 671 11.54 -10.85 6.40
C ILE A 671 11.71 -10.12 7.74
N LYS A 672 11.41 -10.78 8.87
CA LYS A 672 11.64 -10.22 10.22
C LYS A 672 13.12 -9.97 10.48
N ASP A 673 13.99 -10.88 10.05
CA ASP A 673 15.43 -10.72 10.20
C ASP A 673 15.99 -9.57 9.35
N PHE A 674 15.48 -9.38 8.13
CA PHE A 674 15.85 -8.25 7.28
C PHE A 674 15.42 -6.90 7.87
N LYS A 675 14.31 -6.86 8.61
CA LYS A 675 13.82 -5.65 9.29
C LYS A 675 14.72 -5.20 10.44
N LYS A 676 15.44 -6.10 11.11
CA LYS A 676 16.26 -5.79 12.30
C LYS A 676 17.44 -4.85 11.96
N PRO A 677 17.63 -3.73 12.67
CA PRO A 677 18.73 -2.78 12.40
C PRO A 677 20.12 -3.41 12.53
N ASP A 678 20.32 -4.19 13.60
CA ASP A 678 21.62 -4.75 14.01
C ASP A 678 21.90 -6.15 13.41
N ASN A 679 21.41 -6.40 12.20
CA ASN A 679 21.61 -7.68 11.51
C ASN A 679 22.70 -7.58 10.43
N GLN A 680 23.47 -8.65 10.24
CA GLN A 680 24.43 -8.78 9.13
C GLN A 680 23.72 -8.95 7.78
N PHE A 681 22.46 -9.36 7.78
CA PHE A 681 21.64 -9.50 6.58
C PHE A 681 21.32 -8.12 5.96
N ARG A 682 21.97 -7.80 4.82
CA ARG A 682 21.87 -6.48 4.15
C ARG A 682 21.26 -6.53 2.76
N ILE A 683 21.45 -7.61 2.00
CA ILE A 683 21.01 -7.71 0.60
C ILE A 683 19.93 -8.78 0.49
N ALA A 684 18.68 -8.37 0.30
CA ALA A 684 17.56 -9.28 0.10
C ALA A 684 17.22 -9.41 -1.39
N ILE A 685 17.37 -10.60 -1.97
CA ILE A 685 17.00 -10.88 -3.35
C ILE A 685 15.56 -11.42 -3.36
N SER A 686 14.64 -10.70 -3.99
CA SER A 686 13.21 -10.96 -3.93
C SER A 686 12.60 -11.26 -5.29
N VAL A 687 11.62 -12.18 -5.27
CA VAL A 687 10.71 -12.44 -6.39
C VAL A 687 9.27 -12.23 -5.90
N ASP A 688 8.65 -11.11 -6.25
CA ASP A 688 7.27 -10.71 -5.96
C ASP A 688 6.87 -10.60 -4.45
N MET A 689 7.77 -10.95 -3.52
CA MET A 689 7.51 -10.94 -2.07
C MET A 689 7.78 -9.57 -1.43
N LEU A 690 8.88 -8.90 -1.79
CA LEU A 690 9.26 -7.57 -1.26
C LEU A 690 8.77 -6.41 -2.14
N ASP A 691 8.16 -6.70 -3.29
CA ASP A 691 7.66 -5.72 -4.24
C ASP A 691 6.55 -4.84 -3.61
N THR A 692 5.75 -5.44 -2.71
CA THR A 692 4.59 -4.80 -2.06
C THR A 692 4.57 -5.05 -0.55
N GLY A 693 4.10 -4.07 0.22
CA GLY A 693 3.66 -4.33 1.61
C GLY A 693 4.75 -4.56 2.66
N ILE A 694 6.03 -4.25 2.40
CA ILE A 694 7.06 -4.35 3.44
C ILE A 694 7.60 -2.97 3.83
N ASP A 695 7.79 -2.80 5.14
CA ASP A 695 8.31 -1.60 5.78
C ASP A 695 9.71 -1.84 6.36
N VAL A 696 10.72 -1.27 5.71
CA VAL A 696 12.13 -1.26 6.15
C VAL A 696 12.71 0.13 5.85
N PRO A 697 12.65 1.09 6.79
CA PRO A 697 13.09 2.47 6.56
C PRO A 697 14.58 2.61 6.19
N GLU A 698 15.39 1.63 6.60
CA GLU A 698 16.84 1.57 6.42
C GLU A 698 17.28 1.19 5.00
N VAL A 699 16.36 0.83 4.10
CA VAL A 699 16.70 0.50 2.70
C VAL A 699 17.21 1.75 1.99
N VAL A 700 18.42 1.67 1.44
CA VAL A 700 19.11 2.78 0.74
C VAL A 700 19.46 2.45 -0.70
N ASN A 701 19.36 1.18 -1.13
CA ASN A 701 19.57 0.79 -2.52
C ASN A 701 18.43 -0.13 -3.00
N LEU A 702 17.95 0.10 -4.22
CA LEU A 702 17.03 -0.78 -4.94
C LEU A 702 17.67 -1.19 -6.26
N VAL A 703 17.66 -2.48 -6.58
CA VAL A 703 18.26 -3.00 -7.83
C VAL A 703 17.20 -3.68 -8.67
N PHE A 704 16.96 -3.13 -9.86
CA PHE A 704 16.05 -3.70 -10.85
C PHE A 704 16.80 -4.69 -11.74
N ALA A 705 16.84 -5.95 -11.31
CA ALA A 705 17.39 -7.08 -12.07
C ALA A 705 16.29 -7.82 -12.86
N LYS A 706 15.24 -7.09 -13.27
CA LYS A 706 14.13 -7.62 -14.08
C LYS A 706 13.44 -6.50 -14.87
N PRO A 707 12.83 -6.81 -16.01
CA PRO A 707 11.90 -5.90 -16.68
C PRO A 707 10.58 -5.80 -15.90
N VAL A 708 10.13 -4.58 -15.63
CA VAL A 708 8.88 -4.26 -14.94
C VAL A 708 7.88 -3.74 -15.95
N LYS A 709 6.83 -4.51 -16.21
CA LYS A 709 5.81 -4.16 -17.21
C LYS A 709 4.61 -3.41 -16.62
N SER A 710 4.48 -3.39 -15.29
CA SER A 710 3.37 -2.76 -14.59
C SER A 710 3.86 -1.50 -13.91
N TRP A 711 3.29 -0.36 -14.32
CA TRP A 711 3.55 0.94 -13.70
C TRP A 711 3.31 0.93 -12.19
N VAL A 712 2.23 0.28 -11.75
CA VAL A 712 1.88 0.22 -10.33
C VAL A 712 2.95 -0.54 -9.53
N LYS A 713 3.41 -1.69 -10.05
CA LYS A 713 4.50 -2.44 -9.42
C LYS A 713 5.79 -1.62 -9.40
N PHE A 714 6.10 -0.90 -10.47
CA PHE A 714 7.28 -0.04 -10.57
C PHE A 714 7.33 0.98 -9.42
N TRP A 715 6.26 1.74 -9.20
CA TRP A 715 6.21 2.71 -8.09
C TRP A 715 6.09 2.07 -6.70
N GLN A 716 5.44 0.92 -6.58
CA GLN A 716 5.43 0.15 -5.31
C GLN A 716 6.84 -0.34 -4.92
N MET A 717 7.66 -0.70 -5.91
CA MET A 717 9.06 -1.08 -5.72
C MET A 717 9.90 0.13 -5.30
N ILE A 718 9.77 1.28 -6.01
CA ILE A 718 10.46 2.54 -5.66
C ILE A 718 10.10 3.00 -4.24
N GLY A 719 8.82 2.90 -3.87
CA GLY A 719 8.32 3.26 -2.54
C GLY A 719 8.94 2.49 -1.37
N ARG A 720 9.72 1.42 -1.63
CA ARG A 720 10.50 0.73 -0.58
C ARG A 720 11.67 1.57 -0.07
N GLY A 721 12.22 2.47 -0.90
CA GLY A 721 13.36 3.31 -0.56
C GLY A 721 13.01 4.70 -0.03
N THR A 722 11.77 5.18 -0.18
CA THR A 722 11.37 6.58 0.08
C THR A 722 11.29 6.97 1.56
N ARG A 723 11.34 6.00 2.49
CA ARG A 723 11.14 6.27 3.92
C ARG A 723 12.33 6.99 4.55
N LEU A 724 12.04 7.94 5.44
CA LEU A 724 13.02 8.65 6.27
C LEU A 724 13.65 7.70 7.31
N ARG A 725 14.92 7.91 7.63
CA ARG A 725 15.60 7.21 8.72
C ARG A 725 16.66 8.10 9.37
N PRO A 726 16.38 8.68 10.55
CA PRO A 726 17.35 9.47 11.28
C PRO A 726 18.54 8.63 11.75
N ASN A 727 19.72 9.25 11.83
CA ASN A 727 20.98 8.66 12.30
C ASN A 727 21.40 7.36 11.60
N LEU A 728 20.97 7.14 10.35
CA LEU A 728 21.27 5.91 9.61
C LEU A 728 22.77 5.71 9.39
N PHE A 729 23.50 6.80 9.13
CA PHE A 729 24.94 6.78 8.85
C PHE A 729 25.76 7.28 10.05
N GLY A 730 25.22 7.15 11.26
CA GLY A 730 25.82 7.62 12.51
C GLY A 730 25.11 8.84 13.11
N PRO A 731 25.51 9.28 14.32
CA PRO A 731 24.88 10.40 15.02
C PRO A 731 24.89 11.69 14.17
N GLY A 732 23.71 12.28 13.97
CA GLY A 732 23.50 13.49 13.17
C GLY A 732 23.56 13.29 11.64
N LYS A 733 23.71 12.05 11.16
CA LYS A 733 23.75 11.72 9.72
C LYS A 733 22.53 10.90 9.33
N ASP A 734 21.49 11.62 8.95
CA ASP A 734 20.21 11.04 8.52
C ASP A 734 20.29 10.51 7.10
N LYS A 735 19.33 9.64 6.75
CA LYS A 735 19.08 9.25 5.37
C LYS A 735 18.51 10.43 4.59
N SER A 736 19.26 10.94 3.63
CA SER A 736 18.85 12.07 2.77
C SER A 736 18.33 11.63 1.40
N GLU A 737 18.78 10.49 0.89
CA GLU A 737 18.37 9.94 -0.41
C GLU A 737 18.55 8.42 -0.46
N PHE A 738 18.11 7.79 -1.54
CA PHE A 738 18.39 6.39 -1.86
C PHE A 738 18.71 6.21 -3.34
N LEU A 739 19.44 5.15 -3.69
CA LEU A 739 19.82 4.84 -5.07
C LEU A 739 18.93 3.75 -5.67
N ILE A 740 18.67 3.90 -6.96
CA ILE A 740 18.02 2.91 -7.80
C ILE A 740 19.00 2.52 -8.90
N PHE A 741 19.31 1.23 -9.00
CA PHE A 741 20.12 0.65 -10.05
C PHE A 741 19.18 0.04 -11.08
N ASP A 742 19.09 0.67 -12.25
CA ASP A 742 18.29 0.15 -13.34
C ASP A 742 19.19 -0.52 -14.38
N HIS A 743 19.10 -1.85 -14.46
CA HIS A 743 19.86 -2.64 -15.42
C HIS A 743 19.03 -3.06 -16.62
N TYR A 744 17.72 -2.82 -16.61
CA TYR A 744 16.78 -3.31 -17.62
C TYR A 744 16.02 -2.19 -18.35
N GLY A 745 16.44 -0.92 -18.18
CA GLY A 745 15.82 0.22 -18.86
C GLY A 745 14.35 0.41 -18.51
N ASN A 746 13.98 0.16 -17.25
CA ASN A 746 12.62 0.36 -16.75
C ASN A 746 12.23 1.83 -16.74
N PHE A 747 13.14 2.75 -16.40
CA PHE A 747 12.86 4.19 -16.44
C PHE A 747 12.63 4.68 -17.87
N ASP A 748 13.47 4.22 -18.82
CA ASP A 748 13.30 4.47 -20.26
C ASP A 748 11.94 3.93 -20.76
N PHE A 749 11.60 2.68 -20.39
CA PHE A 749 10.34 2.04 -20.78
C PHE A 749 9.09 2.81 -20.32
N PHE A 750 9.19 3.47 -19.16
CA PHE A 750 8.12 4.25 -18.56
C PHE A 750 8.24 5.75 -18.83
N GLU A 751 9.18 6.18 -19.67
CA GLU A 751 9.44 7.59 -20.02
C GLU A 751 9.58 8.47 -18.76
N GLN A 752 10.27 7.97 -17.73
CA GLN A 752 10.44 8.68 -16.46
C GLN A 752 11.76 9.42 -16.39
N GLU A 753 11.67 10.73 -16.18
CA GLU A 753 12.83 11.57 -15.89
C GLU A 753 13.40 11.24 -14.51
N TYR A 754 14.72 11.20 -14.42
CA TYR A 754 15.43 10.96 -13.18
C TYR A 754 16.68 11.82 -13.07
N LYS A 755 17.20 11.95 -11.85
CA LYS A 755 18.48 12.59 -11.61
C LYS A 755 19.53 11.52 -11.34
N GLU A 756 20.65 11.60 -12.03
CA GLU A 756 21.82 10.79 -11.75
C GLU A 756 22.49 11.23 -10.44
N PRO A 757 23.11 10.31 -9.69
CA PRO A 757 23.87 10.67 -8.49
C PRO A 757 25.17 11.38 -8.86
N GLU A 758 25.55 12.37 -8.05
CA GLU A 758 26.89 12.96 -8.12
C GLU A 758 27.94 11.89 -7.72
N ASN A 759 29.06 11.82 -8.44
CA ASN A 759 30.12 10.85 -8.16
C ASN A 759 30.85 11.22 -6.86
N VAL A 760 30.31 10.82 -5.71
CA VAL A 760 30.94 10.93 -4.40
C VAL A 760 31.41 9.55 -3.95
N THR A 761 32.67 9.23 -4.23
CA THR A 761 33.29 7.97 -3.80
C THR A 761 33.58 8.01 -2.30
N VAL A 762 32.74 7.34 -1.49
CA VAL A 762 32.97 7.16 -0.06
C VAL A 762 34.04 6.08 0.14
N ARG A 763 35.20 6.47 0.70
CA ARG A 763 36.31 5.56 0.99
C ARG A 763 35.99 4.66 2.19
N PRO A 764 36.13 3.33 2.09
CA PRO A 764 35.93 2.40 3.20
C PRO A 764 36.81 2.69 4.42
N LEU A 765 36.32 2.39 5.63
CA LEU A 765 37.05 2.62 6.87
C LEU A 765 38.46 1.99 6.85
N LEU A 766 38.57 0.70 6.49
CA LEU A 766 39.87 0.01 6.42
C LEU A 766 40.83 0.64 5.41
N GLN A 767 40.31 1.17 4.29
CA GLN A 767 41.11 1.94 3.34
C GLN A 767 41.61 3.23 3.99
N THR A 768 40.74 4.02 4.63
CA THR A 768 41.16 5.26 5.29
C THR A 768 42.12 5.02 6.47
N THR A 769 41.96 3.93 7.21
CA THR A 769 42.89 3.51 8.26
C THR A 769 44.27 3.18 7.66
N PHE A 770 44.31 2.46 6.54
CA PHE A 770 45.56 2.16 5.84
C PHE A 770 46.22 3.43 5.26
N GLU A 771 45.44 4.32 4.65
CA GLU A 771 45.91 5.63 4.17
C GLU A 771 46.50 6.47 5.32
N ALA A 772 45.86 6.47 6.50
CA ALA A 772 46.39 7.16 7.68
C ALA A 772 47.74 6.58 8.14
N ARG A 773 47.92 5.26 8.09
CA ARG A 773 49.21 4.60 8.40
C ARG A 773 50.29 4.91 7.38
N VAL A 774 49.94 4.93 6.09
CA VAL A 774 50.87 5.35 5.02
C VAL A 774 51.26 6.83 5.20
N ALA A 775 50.32 7.69 5.55
CA ALA A 775 50.59 9.10 5.84
C ALA A 775 51.49 9.28 7.07
N LEU A 776 51.31 8.46 8.12
CA LEU A 776 52.23 8.42 9.26
C LEU A 776 53.65 8.02 8.83
N ALA A 777 53.81 6.98 8.00
CA ALA A 777 55.12 6.57 7.48
C ALA A 777 55.78 7.67 6.61
N GLN A 778 55.01 8.36 5.77
CA GLN A 778 55.49 9.50 4.98
C GLN A 778 55.99 10.64 5.85
N SER A 779 55.22 11.01 6.87
CA SER A 779 55.59 12.06 7.81
C SER A 779 56.83 11.68 8.62
N ALA A 780 56.86 10.45 9.14
CA ALA A 780 58.01 9.93 9.89
C ALA A 780 59.30 9.94 9.07
N LEU A 781 59.24 9.59 7.78
CA LEU A 781 60.38 9.66 6.88
C LEU A 781 60.83 11.11 6.64
N LYS A 782 59.88 12.03 6.44
CA LYS A 782 60.16 13.46 6.21
C LYS A 782 60.83 14.12 7.43
N HIS A 783 60.42 13.74 8.63
CA HIS A 783 60.93 14.29 9.90
C HIS A 783 62.04 13.45 10.54
N ASN A 784 62.55 12.42 9.85
CA ASN A 784 63.58 11.49 10.34
C ASN A 784 63.23 10.80 11.69
N HIS A 785 61.95 10.50 11.91
CA HIS A 785 61.47 9.89 13.15
C HIS A 785 61.43 8.35 13.05
N ILE A 786 62.58 7.71 13.31
CA ILE A 786 62.82 6.26 13.12
C ILE A 786 61.71 5.39 13.75
N LYS A 787 61.42 5.58 15.03
CA LYS A 787 60.44 4.75 15.78
C LYS A 787 59.01 4.82 15.22
N ALA A 788 58.63 5.97 14.66
CA ALA A 788 57.31 6.17 14.07
C ALA A 788 57.22 5.52 12.70
N PHE A 789 58.31 5.59 11.95
CA PHE A 789 58.45 4.91 10.67
C PHE A 789 58.36 3.39 10.84
N ASP A 790 59.14 2.81 11.76
CA ASP A 790 59.12 1.37 12.04
C ASP A 790 57.73 0.89 12.46
N THR A 791 57.08 1.62 13.38
CA THR A 791 55.71 1.31 13.83
C THR A 791 54.70 1.34 12.68
N ALA A 792 54.77 2.35 11.81
CA ALA A 792 53.87 2.47 10.67
C ALA A 792 54.11 1.36 9.63
N ILE A 793 55.36 1.02 9.34
CA ILE A 793 55.73 -0.07 8.41
C ILE A 793 55.24 -1.42 8.93
N ASP A 794 55.40 -1.70 10.22
CA ASP A 794 54.91 -2.94 10.84
C ASP A 794 53.39 -3.08 10.71
N GLN A 795 52.66 -1.97 10.93
CA GLN A 795 51.20 -1.95 10.78
C GLN A 795 50.76 -2.11 9.32
N ILE A 796 51.44 -1.44 8.37
CA ILE A 796 51.17 -1.58 6.92
C ILE A 796 51.44 -3.02 6.48
N LYS A 797 52.53 -3.64 6.95
CA LYS A 797 52.86 -5.03 6.64
C LYS A 797 51.80 -5.98 7.18
N ALA A 798 51.34 -5.78 8.41
CA ALA A 798 50.25 -6.56 9.01
C ALA A 798 48.95 -6.45 8.19
N ASP A 799 48.60 -5.26 7.70
CA ASP A 799 47.41 -5.07 6.84
C ASP A 799 47.52 -5.80 5.50
N LEU A 800 48.70 -5.78 4.87
CA LEU A 800 48.95 -6.47 3.60
C LEU A 800 48.92 -8.00 3.77
N SER A 801 49.41 -8.52 4.89
CA SER A 801 49.36 -9.95 5.21
C SER A 801 47.97 -10.47 5.55
N ASP A 802 47.03 -9.59 5.90
CA ASP A 802 45.65 -9.92 6.25
C ASP A 802 44.68 -9.84 5.04
N LEU A 803 45.19 -9.57 3.84
CA LEU A 803 44.38 -9.57 2.61
C LEU A 803 43.96 -10.98 2.21
N PRO A 804 42.68 -11.22 1.85
CA PRO A 804 42.20 -12.55 1.49
C PRO A 804 42.68 -12.96 0.07
N GLU A 805 43.59 -13.93 -0.01
CA GLU A 805 44.13 -14.46 -1.28
C GLU A 805 43.06 -15.06 -2.21
N ALA A 806 41.90 -15.45 -1.67
CA ALA A 806 40.77 -15.97 -2.45
C ALA A 806 39.97 -14.89 -3.19
N SER A 807 40.14 -13.60 -2.86
CA SER A 807 39.42 -12.50 -3.51
C SER A 807 39.98 -12.20 -4.90
N ILE A 808 39.12 -12.09 -5.91
CA ILE A 808 39.53 -11.85 -7.31
C ILE A 808 40.32 -10.54 -7.44
N ALA A 809 39.90 -9.46 -6.75
CA ALA A 809 40.60 -8.18 -6.76
C ALA A 809 42.03 -8.30 -6.21
N VAL A 810 42.21 -9.09 -5.16
CA VAL A 810 43.52 -9.38 -4.54
C VAL A 810 44.35 -10.29 -5.46
N GLN A 811 43.75 -11.30 -6.08
CA GLN A 811 44.43 -12.22 -7.00
C GLN A 811 45.05 -11.51 -8.21
N ARG A 812 44.35 -10.51 -8.77
CA ARG A 812 44.88 -9.68 -9.88
C ARG A 812 46.17 -8.96 -9.51
N GLU A 813 46.36 -8.62 -8.24
CA GLU A 813 47.47 -7.82 -7.73
C GLU A 813 48.43 -8.60 -6.80
N LEU A 814 48.24 -9.92 -6.68
CA LEU A 814 48.91 -10.80 -5.72
C LEU A 814 50.45 -10.79 -5.87
N ARG A 815 50.94 -10.69 -7.11
CA ARG A 815 52.37 -10.54 -7.40
C ARG A 815 52.96 -9.26 -6.79
N LYS A 816 52.23 -8.14 -6.84
CA LYS A 816 52.69 -6.86 -6.28
C LYS A 816 52.64 -6.89 -4.75
N ILE A 817 51.64 -7.56 -4.17
CA ILE A 817 51.53 -7.77 -2.72
C ILE A 817 52.72 -8.58 -2.20
N HIS A 818 53.04 -9.72 -2.81
CA HIS A 818 54.20 -10.54 -2.44
C HIS A 818 55.52 -9.78 -2.58
N GLN A 819 55.67 -8.98 -3.63
CA GLN A 819 56.85 -8.15 -3.80
C GLN A 819 57.01 -7.16 -2.63
N LEU A 820 55.94 -6.53 -2.16
CA LEU A 820 56.00 -5.59 -1.03
C LEU A 820 56.28 -6.28 0.30
N THR A 821 55.70 -7.46 0.56
CA THR A 821 55.82 -8.15 1.86
C THR A 821 57.10 -8.97 2.02
N GLN A 822 57.67 -9.47 0.91
CA GLN A 822 58.84 -10.37 0.91
C GLN A 822 60.17 -9.68 0.56
N THR A 823 60.15 -8.41 0.18
CA THR A 823 61.37 -7.62 -0.09
C THR A 823 61.50 -6.44 0.87
N ASP A 824 62.68 -5.81 0.89
CA ASP A 824 62.91 -4.59 1.68
C ASP A 824 62.23 -3.34 1.07
N ALA A 825 61.29 -3.49 0.12
CA ALA A 825 60.61 -2.38 -0.53
C ALA A 825 59.85 -1.49 0.47
N LEU A 826 59.14 -2.10 1.44
CA LEU A 826 58.46 -1.35 2.50
C LEU A 826 59.43 -0.58 3.40
N GLN A 827 60.59 -1.17 3.70
CA GLN A 827 61.63 -0.51 4.50
C GLN A 827 62.35 0.63 3.74
N LYS A 828 62.50 0.50 2.42
CA LYS A 828 63.05 1.56 1.57
C LYS A 828 62.09 2.71 1.33
N PHE A 829 60.78 2.42 1.30
CA PHE A 829 59.67 3.37 1.17
C PHE A 829 59.88 4.47 0.10
N ASP A 830 60.39 4.07 -1.06
CA ASP A 830 60.65 4.96 -2.19
C ASP A 830 59.35 5.52 -2.80
N ALA A 831 59.46 6.57 -3.64
CA ALA A 831 58.30 7.22 -4.25
C ALA A 831 57.42 6.24 -5.05
N ARG A 832 58.03 5.20 -5.63
CA ARG A 832 57.31 4.14 -6.35
C ARG A 832 56.49 3.27 -5.41
N THR A 833 57.05 2.87 -4.26
CA THR A 833 56.38 2.11 -3.21
C THR A 833 55.24 2.92 -2.62
N GLN A 834 55.46 4.20 -2.32
CA GLN A 834 54.42 5.09 -1.81
C GLN A 834 53.24 5.21 -2.77
N HIS A 835 53.52 5.41 -4.06
CA HIS A 835 52.48 5.45 -5.09
C HIS A 835 51.71 4.13 -5.19
N LEU A 836 52.42 2.99 -5.14
CA LEU A 836 51.80 1.66 -5.18
C LEU A 836 50.91 1.41 -3.95
N LEU A 837 51.36 1.82 -2.76
CA LEU A 837 50.60 1.69 -1.52
C LEU A 837 49.30 2.52 -1.58
N MET A 838 49.36 3.76 -2.04
CA MET A 838 48.19 4.65 -2.10
C MET A 838 47.22 4.32 -3.23
N GLN A 839 47.72 4.06 -4.44
CA GLN A 839 46.86 3.90 -5.63
C GLN A 839 46.37 2.48 -5.87
N THR A 840 47.11 1.47 -5.38
CA THR A 840 46.79 0.06 -5.65
C THR A 840 46.49 -0.71 -4.37
N MET A 841 47.28 -0.57 -3.30
CA MET A 841 47.07 -1.35 -2.07
C MET A 841 45.96 -0.80 -1.17
N ALA A 842 45.82 0.52 -1.05
CA ALA A 842 44.81 1.14 -0.20
C ALA A 842 43.37 0.78 -0.64
N PRO A 843 43.00 0.82 -1.95
CA PRO A 843 41.69 0.34 -2.39
C PRO A 843 41.44 -1.14 -2.10
N LEU A 844 42.49 -1.99 -2.15
CA LEU A 844 42.37 -3.42 -1.85
C LEU A 844 42.02 -3.71 -0.39
N MET A 845 42.21 -2.75 0.53
CA MET A 845 41.79 -2.90 1.93
C MET A 845 40.27 -3.07 2.07
N ALA A 846 39.49 -2.64 1.07
CA ALA A 846 38.05 -2.89 1.01
C ALA A 846 37.70 -4.40 0.93
N ALA A 847 38.61 -5.25 0.47
CA ALA A 847 38.40 -6.69 0.37
C ALA A 847 38.47 -7.41 1.73
N ARG A 848 39.01 -6.76 2.77
CA ARG A 848 39.13 -7.33 4.12
C ARG A 848 37.79 -7.28 4.86
N VAL A 849 37.53 -8.28 5.69
CA VAL A 849 36.34 -8.27 6.57
C VAL A 849 36.59 -7.30 7.72
N LEU A 850 35.73 -6.29 7.85
CA LEU A 850 35.70 -5.45 9.04
C LEU A 850 35.14 -6.25 10.22
N SER A 851 36.03 -6.80 11.05
CA SER A 851 35.67 -7.62 12.22
C SER A 851 35.22 -6.79 13.43
N ASP A 852 35.92 -5.69 13.71
CA ASP A 852 35.56 -4.73 14.76
C ASP A 852 35.69 -3.29 14.24
N LYS A 853 34.53 -2.67 14.00
CA LYS A 853 34.40 -1.28 13.55
C LYS A 853 35.04 -0.30 14.52
N HIS A 854 34.80 -0.47 15.83
CA HIS A 854 35.26 0.48 16.83
C HIS A 854 36.77 0.40 17.02
N ALA A 855 37.34 -0.80 16.96
CA ALA A 855 38.79 -0.98 16.97
C ALA A 855 39.45 -0.33 15.74
N SER A 856 38.86 -0.46 14.56
CA SER A 856 39.41 0.09 13.32
C SER A 856 39.31 1.62 13.23
N GLN A 857 38.21 2.20 13.74
CA GLN A 857 38.06 3.65 13.92
C GLN A 857 39.12 4.19 14.89
N PHE A 858 39.35 3.48 15.99
CA PHE A 858 40.35 3.84 16.99
C PHE A 858 41.77 3.75 16.42
N ASP A 859 42.08 2.69 15.67
CA ASP A 859 43.39 2.54 15.01
C ASP A 859 43.67 3.70 14.04
N ARG A 860 42.64 4.18 13.31
CA ARG A 860 42.77 5.36 12.43
C ARG A 860 43.06 6.62 13.24
N LEU A 861 42.29 6.86 14.31
CA LEU A 861 42.47 8.01 15.18
C LEU A 861 43.88 8.06 15.78
N ILE A 862 44.38 6.93 16.29
CA ILE A 862 45.74 6.86 16.85
C ILE A 862 46.80 7.11 15.77
N ALA A 863 46.63 6.58 14.55
CA ALA A 863 47.55 6.85 13.45
C ALA A 863 47.56 8.35 13.06
N GLU A 864 46.40 9.01 13.07
CA GLU A 864 46.27 10.45 12.84
C GLU A 864 46.93 11.29 13.95
N ILE A 865 46.74 10.91 15.22
CA ILE A 865 47.40 11.55 16.38
C ILE A 865 48.91 11.38 16.29
N ALA A 866 49.40 10.16 16.02
CA ALA A 866 50.82 9.89 15.87
C ALA A 866 51.44 10.71 14.74
N LYS A 867 50.70 10.90 13.63
CA LYS A 867 51.15 11.75 12.53
C LYS A 867 51.23 13.22 12.97
N CYS A 868 50.18 13.76 13.59
CA CYS A 868 50.18 15.15 14.09
C CYS A 868 51.30 15.38 15.12
N PHE A 869 51.61 14.39 15.96
CA PHE A 869 52.72 14.43 16.90
C PHE A 869 54.08 14.53 16.19
N VAL A 870 54.33 13.69 15.17
CA VAL A 870 55.57 13.71 14.39
C VAL A 870 55.73 15.03 13.61
N GLU A 871 54.64 15.58 13.07
CA GLU A 871 54.63 16.86 12.35
C GLU A 871 54.73 18.08 13.26
N GLN A 872 54.57 17.90 14.58
CA GLN A 872 54.39 18.99 15.55
C GLN A 872 53.25 19.94 15.14
N ALA A 873 52.18 19.38 14.58
CA ALA A 873 51.06 20.14 14.03
C ALA A 873 49.98 20.43 15.09
N SER A 874 49.25 21.53 14.90
CA SER A 874 48.16 21.94 15.81
C SER A 874 47.01 20.93 15.89
N CYS A 875 46.87 20.03 14.90
CA CYS A 875 45.89 18.94 14.92
C CYS A 875 46.12 17.90 16.03
N LEU A 876 47.25 17.96 16.75
CA LEU A 876 47.50 17.11 17.91
C LEU A 876 46.50 17.38 19.05
N GLU A 877 46.13 18.64 19.26
CA GLU A 877 45.16 19.04 20.29
C GLU A 877 43.76 18.52 19.95
N ASP A 878 43.33 18.67 18.69
CA ASP A 878 42.05 18.15 18.21
C ASP A 878 41.97 16.62 18.35
N GLY A 879 43.05 15.92 18.00
CA GLY A 879 43.15 14.46 18.13
C GLY A 879 43.13 13.99 19.59
N ARG A 880 43.81 14.73 20.49
CA ARG A 880 43.77 14.49 21.93
C ARG A 880 42.35 14.62 22.49
N ASP A 881 41.65 15.70 22.15
CA ASP A 881 40.30 15.95 22.66
C ASP A 881 39.32 14.87 22.19
N HIS A 882 39.44 14.46 20.91
CA HIS A 882 38.63 13.37 20.37
C HIS A 882 38.89 12.04 21.09
N LEU A 883 40.16 11.72 21.38
CA LEU A 883 40.54 10.52 22.14
C LEU A 883 40.01 10.56 23.59
N MET A 884 40.06 11.72 24.24
CA MET A 884 39.55 11.92 25.61
C MET A 884 38.04 11.73 25.68
N ILE A 885 37.30 12.27 24.71
CA ILE A 885 35.85 12.07 24.59
C ILE A 885 35.55 10.57 24.42
N ASP A 886 36.23 9.90 23.50
CA ASP A 886 36.03 8.48 23.22
C ASP A 886 36.24 7.59 24.45
N ILE A 887 37.29 7.87 25.24
CA ILE A 887 37.60 7.13 26.46
C ILE A 887 36.57 7.44 27.56
N SER A 888 36.13 8.70 27.69
CA SER A 888 35.12 9.10 28.69
C SER A 888 33.76 8.43 28.49
N MET A 889 33.45 8.02 27.25
CA MET A 889 32.21 7.33 26.91
C MET A 889 32.22 5.83 27.23
N LEU A 890 33.35 5.25 27.66
CA LEU A 890 33.45 3.82 27.99
C LEU A 890 32.62 3.45 29.23
N ALA A 891 31.83 2.39 29.12
CA ALA A 891 30.95 1.94 30.19
C ALA A 891 31.72 1.27 31.36
N VAL A 892 31.92 2.01 32.45
CA VAL A 892 32.67 1.57 33.66
C VAL A 892 32.06 0.35 34.36
N ASN A 893 30.80 0.00 34.09
CA ASN A 893 30.15 -1.18 34.65
C ASN A 893 30.55 -2.51 33.97
N ILE A 894 31.32 -2.47 32.88
CA ILE A 894 31.75 -3.68 32.15
C ILE A 894 33.12 -4.15 32.66
N GLN A 895 33.24 -5.44 33.01
CA GLN A 895 34.45 -6.02 33.60
C GLN A 895 35.69 -5.87 32.70
N ALA A 896 35.54 -6.03 31.38
CA ALA A 896 36.63 -5.84 30.42
C ALA A 896 37.17 -4.39 30.39
N VAL A 897 36.32 -3.39 30.64
CA VAL A 897 36.71 -1.98 30.75
C VAL A 897 37.43 -1.74 32.08
N ARG A 898 36.92 -2.31 33.19
CA ARG A 898 37.55 -2.18 34.51
C ARG A 898 38.96 -2.76 34.59
N GLN A 899 39.21 -3.87 33.90
CA GLN A 899 40.54 -4.47 33.80
C GLN A 899 41.57 -3.58 33.10
N LYS A 900 41.12 -2.53 32.41
CA LYS A 900 41.95 -1.55 31.71
C LYS A 900 41.83 -0.14 32.31
N SER A 901 41.36 -0.02 33.57
CA SER A 901 41.21 1.28 34.25
C SER A 901 42.54 2.02 34.42
N ASP A 902 43.62 1.31 34.76
CA ASP A 902 44.94 1.92 34.96
C ASP A 902 45.44 2.69 33.71
N ILE A 903 45.30 2.10 32.51
CA ILE A 903 45.70 2.73 31.25
C ILE A 903 44.72 3.83 30.83
N ILE A 904 43.43 3.73 31.19
CA ILE A 904 42.42 4.76 30.95
C ILE A 904 42.74 6.02 31.77
N ASP A 905 43.04 5.84 33.06
CA ASP A 905 43.39 6.93 33.98
C ASP A 905 44.73 7.58 33.58
N GLU A 906 45.69 6.77 33.10
CA GLU A 906 46.96 7.26 32.58
C GLU A 906 46.76 8.19 31.37
N VAL A 907 45.97 7.77 30.37
CA VAL A 907 45.70 8.58 29.15
C VAL A 907 44.89 9.84 29.48
N GLN A 908 44.05 9.79 30.51
CA GLN A 908 43.31 10.97 31.00
C GLN A 908 44.19 11.97 31.76
N SER A 909 45.36 11.54 32.22
CA SER A 909 46.27 12.40 32.98
C SER A 909 46.98 13.44 32.09
N ALA A 910 47.17 14.65 32.61
CA ALA A 910 47.95 15.68 31.92
C ALA A 910 49.43 15.27 31.72
N LYS A 911 49.95 14.39 32.60
CA LYS A 911 51.34 13.92 32.56
C LYS A 911 51.63 13.09 31.30
N PHE A 912 50.70 12.21 30.91
CA PHE A 912 50.83 11.38 29.71
C PHE A 912 51.01 12.21 28.44
N TRP A 913 50.29 13.31 28.32
CA TRP A 913 50.37 14.20 27.14
C TRP A 913 51.59 15.13 27.15
N GLN A 914 52.21 15.36 28.32
CA GLN A 914 53.44 16.16 28.44
C GLN A 914 54.70 15.36 28.07
N GLU A 915 54.69 14.04 28.31
CA GLU A 915 55.82 13.12 28.06
C GLU A 915 55.51 12.15 26.89
N LEU A 916 54.61 12.53 25.99
CA LEU A 916 54.08 11.64 24.95
C LEU A 916 55.17 11.10 24.01
N SER A 917 55.16 9.80 23.78
CA SER A 917 55.95 9.14 22.74
C SER A 917 55.08 8.33 21.76
N VAL A 918 55.63 7.99 20.60
CA VAL A 918 54.93 7.15 19.62
C VAL A 918 54.74 5.72 20.14
N GLU A 919 55.65 5.23 20.98
CA GLU A 919 55.48 3.94 21.66
C GLU A 919 54.34 3.94 22.66
N ASP A 920 54.11 5.06 23.35
CA ASP A 920 52.98 5.19 24.26
C ASP A 920 51.65 5.19 23.50
N LEU A 921 51.57 5.89 22.35
CA LEU A 921 50.40 5.84 21.47
C LEU A 921 50.14 4.42 20.95
N GLU A 922 51.19 3.68 20.57
CA GLU A 922 51.06 2.28 20.14
C GLU A 922 50.65 1.33 21.28
N ARG A 923 51.10 1.58 22.51
CA ARG A 923 50.66 0.87 23.72
C ARG A 923 49.16 1.08 23.97
N VAL A 924 48.73 2.35 23.95
CA VAL A 924 47.31 2.73 24.08
C VAL A 924 46.47 2.05 23.00
N ARG A 925 46.93 2.07 21.73
CA ARG A 925 46.24 1.38 20.63
C ARG A 925 46.03 -0.10 20.91
N LYS A 926 47.09 -0.82 21.28
CA LYS A 926 47.04 -2.27 21.54
C LYS A 926 46.14 -2.61 22.73
N GLU A 927 46.19 -1.84 23.81
CA GLU A 927 45.48 -2.13 25.04
C GLU A 927 43.99 -1.74 25.01
N LEU A 928 43.66 -0.62 24.37
CA LEU A 928 42.31 -0.05 24.41
C LEU A 928 41.43 -0.47 23.22
N ARG A 929 42.01 -0.82 22.05
CA ARG A 929 41.21 -1.09 20.84
C ARG A 929 40.09 -2.13 21.03
N GLY A 930 40.32 -3.18 21.82
CA GLY A 930 39.36 -4.27 22.04
C GLY A 930 38.17 -3.90 22.94
N ILE A 931 38.25 -2.80 23.68
CA ILE A 931 37.19 -2.32 24.59
C ILE A 931 36.40 -1.14 24.02
N MET A 932 36.84 -0.54 22.90
CA MET A 932 36.18 0.63 22.27
C MET A 932 34.74 0.38 21.80
N LYS A 933 34.34 -0.88 21.67
CA LYS A 933 32.96 -1.31 21.38
C LYS A 933 31.97 -1.06 22.52
N TYR A 934 32.47 -0.76 23.72
CA TYR A 934 31.67 -0.52 24.93
C TYR A 934 31.39 0.97 25.21
N ARG A 935 31.63 1.84 24.23
CA ARG A 935 31.28 3.26 24.33
C ARG A 935 29.76 3.44 24.31
N LYS A 936 29.24 4.30 25.18
CA LYS A 936 27.83 4.69 25.15
C LYS A 936 27.60 5.69 24.00
N PRO A 937 26.52 5.56 23.21
CA PRO A 937 26.16 6.59 22.23
C PRO A 937 25.82 7.89 22.98
N GLY A 938 26.65 8.93 22.80
CA GLY A 938 26.45 10.24 23.39
C GLY A 938 25.41 11.06 22.61
N GLY A 939 24.52 11.75 23.34
CA GLY A 939 23.69 12.81 22.80
C GLY A 939 24.52 14.02 22.36
N ASN A 940 24.04 14.71 21.33
CA ASN A 940 24.50 15.97 20.74
C ASN A 940 25.60 16.73 21.52
N HIS A 941 26.86 16.52 21.14
CA HIS A 941 27.90 17.54 21.25
C HIS A 941 28.51 17.73 19.87
N ALA A 942 28.05 18.76 19.17
CA ALA A 942 28.59 19.19 17.90
C ALA A 942 30.02 19.72 18.12
N LEU A 943 31.02 19.05 17.53
CA LEU A 943 32.34 19.64 17.33
C LEU A 943 32.19 20.79 16.32
N GLY A 944 32.38 22.01 16.80
CA GLY A 944 32.54 23.19 15.96
C GLY A 944 33.76 23.00 15.07
N THR A 945 33.62 23.26 13.78
CA THR A 945 34.73 23.32 12.84
C THR A 945 35.69 24.44 13.25
N SER A 946 36.89 24.07 13.71
CA SER A 946 37.99 25.01 13.90
C SER A 946 38.41 25.63 12.57
N ARG A 947 38.51 26.97 12.59
CA ARG A 947 38.93 27.83 11.48
C ARG A 947 40.41 27.63 11.20
N THR A 948 40.78 27.34 9.96
CA THR A 948 42.17 27.49 9.51
C THR A 948 42.46 28.96 9.21
N LYS A 949 43.38 29.56 9.98
CA LYS A 949 44.10 30.77 9.59
C LYS A 949 45.38 30.35 8.87
N THR A 950 45.38 30.41 7.55
CA THR A 950 46.59 30.55 6.73
C THR A 950 46.25 31.26 5.44
N GLN A 951 47.03 32.31 5.14
CA GLN A 951 47.06 32.98 3.84
C GLN A 951 47.97 32.17 2.93
N ASP A 952 47.49 31.77 1.76
CA ASP A 952 48.36 31.37 0.65
C ASP A 952 47.90 32.07 -0.63
N GLY A 953 48.87 32.71 -1.27
CA GLY A 953 48.68 33.60 -2.40
C GLY A 953 48.56 32.90 -3.75
N GLY A 954 48.21 33.72 -4.74
CA GLY A 954 48.60 33.55 -6.14
C GLY A 954 47.78 32.56 -6.96
N VAL A 955 46.54 32.90 -7.28
CA VAL A 955 45.87 32.40 -8.50
C VAL A 955 45.18 33.57 -9.19
N GLU A 956 45.79 34.11 -10.24
CA GLU A 956 45.10 34.97 -11.21
C GLU A 956 44.17 34.11 -12.06
N ARG A 957 42.87 34.40 -12.02
CA ARG A 957 41.90 33.98 -13.04
C ARG A 957 41.29 35.24 -13.63
N SER A 958 41.59 35.49 -14.91
CA SER A 958 40.97 36.53 -15.70
C SER A 958 39.55 36.12 -16.10
N GLU A 959 38.54 36.77 -15.53
CA GLU A 959 37.18 36.73 -16.06
C GLU A 959 37.04 37.80 -17.14
N ARG A 960 36.66 37.37 -18.35
CA ARG A 960 36.24 38.28 -19.43
C ARG A 960 34.81 38.73 -19.14
N GLU A 961 34.63 40.04 -18.98
CA GLU A 961 33.31 40.66 -18.92
C GLU A 961 32.71 40.75 -20.34
N ALA A 962 31.49 40.26 -20.50
CA ALA A 962 30.61 40.57 -21.63
C ALA A 962 29.35 41.26 -21.07
N PRO A 963 28.90 42.41 -21.61
CA PRO A 963 27.88 43.23 -20.98
C PRO A 963 26.47 42.87 -21.48
N ILE A 964 25.55 42.42 -20.60
CA ILE A 964 24.12 42.24 -20.96
C ILE A 964 23.17 42.47 -19.77
N GLY A 965 22.37 43.56 -19.83
CA GLY A 965 20.96 43.63 -19.42
C GLY A 965 20.57 43.68 -17.92
N GLN A 966 20.34 44.90 -17.41
CA GLN A 966 20.04 45.28 -16.00
C GLN A 966 18.79 44.68 -15.30
N TYR A 967 17.97 43.81 -15.92
CA TYR A 967 16.77 43.25 -15.25
C TYR A 967 16.92 41.77 -14.79
N ASN A 968 17.90 41.01 -15.30
CA ASN A 968 18.12 39.61 -14.91
C ASN A 968 19.12 39.43 -13.75
N GLU A 969 19.98 40.42 -13.48
CA GLU A 969 21.04 40.31 -12.47
C GLU A 969 20.50 40.29 -11.03
N ALA A 970 19.52 41.11 -10.68
CA ALA A 970 18.98 41.17 -9.31
C ALA A 970 18.33 39.85 -8.87
N LEU A 971 17.68 39.13 -9.80
CA LEU A 971 16.99 37.87 -9.53
C LEU A 971 17.98 36.69 -9.46
N LEU A 972 19.00 36.69 -10.32
CA LEU A 972 20.16 35.78 -10.24
C LEU A 972 20.97 36.02 -8.97
N TYR A 973 21.14 37.28 -8.58
CA TYR A 973 21.81 37.70 -7.36
C TYR A 973 21.04 37.25 -6.12
N ARG A 974 19.72 37.47 -6.05
CA ARG A 974 18.84 36.98 -4.97
C ARG A 974 18.91 35.47 -4.83
N ARG A 975 18.86 34.71 -5.94
CA ARG A 975 19.01 33.24 -5.92
C ARG A 975 20.38 32.81 -5.40
N ARG A 976 21.46 33.45 -5.87
CA ARG A 976 22.83 33.19 -5.42
C ARG A 976 22.96 33.46 -3.92
N LEU A 977 22.39 34.54 -3.41
CA LEU A 977 22.47 34.96 -2.03
C LEU A 977 21.60 34.08 -1.11
N LYS A 978 20.39 33.70 -1.53
CA LYS A 978 19.55 32.68 -0.84
C LYS A 978 20.29 31.34 -0.73
N ALA A 979 20.98 30.90 -1.78
CA ALA A 979 21.77 29.67 -1.75
C ALA A 979 23.00 29.76 -0.81
N ILE A 980 23.67 30.91 -0.76
CA ILE A 980 24.79 31.15 0.17
C ILE A 980 24.30 31.15 1.62
N LEU A 981 23.23 31.90 1.92
CA LEU A 981 22.66 31.97 3.26
C LEU A 981 22.16 30.60 3.74
N LYS A 982 21.47 29.82 2.89
CA LYS A 982 20.99 28.46 3.24
C LYS A 982 22.14 27.52 3.63
N ARG A 983 23.33 27.65 3.01
CA ARG A 983 24.54 26.89 3.41
C ARG A 983 25.14 27.38 4.74
N MET A 984 25.08 28.68 4.99
CA MET A 984 25.65 29.30 6.20
C MET A 984 24.79 29.10 7.46
N VAL A 985 23.47 28.86 7.33
CA VAL A 985 22.55 28.62 8.46
C VAL A 985 23.05 27.51 9.39
N ALA A 986 23.61 26.42 8.84
CA ALA A 986 24.11 25.30 9.65
C ALA A 986 25.37 25.64 10.47
N GLN A 987 26.13 26.67 10.06
CA GLN A 987 27.44 27.01 10.62
C GLN A 987 27.43 28.30 11.46
N ASN A 988 26.45 29.18 11.23
CA ASN A 988 26.39 30.50 11.86
C ASN A 988 25.29 30.54 12.95
N PRO A 989 25.65 30.72 14.24
CA PRO A 989 24.69 30.74 15.33
C PRO A 989 23.71 31.91 15.26
N THR A 990 24.11 33.06 14.70
CA THR A 990 23.22 34.21 14.51
C THR A 990 22.15 33.91 13.46
N LEU A 991 22.52 33.31 12.30
CA LEU A 991 21.53 32.89 11.28
C LEU A 991 20.57 31.82 11.80
N LYS A 992 21.07 30.92 12.64
CA LYS A 992 20.25 29.92 13.31
C LYS A 992 19.25 30.56 14.27
N LYS A 993 19.68 31.54 15.07
CA LYS A 993 18.77 32.37 15.90
C LYS A 993 17.70 33.08 15.06
N ILE A 994 18.06 33.65 13.89
CA ILE A 994 17.07 34.29 12.99
C ILE A 994 16.02 33.27 12.52
N ARG A 995 16.46 32.07 12.14
CA ARG A 995 15.58 30.99 11.65
C ARG A 995 14.70 30.39 12.75
N ASP A 996 15.23 30.29 13.97
CA ASP A 996 14.54 29.76 15.15
C ASP A 996 13.68 30.83 15.88
N ASP A 997 13.47 32.00 15.25
CA ASP A 997 12.71 33.15 15.77
C ASP A 997 13.19 33.69 17.15
N GLN A 998 14.51 33.66 17.39
CA GLN A 998 15.12 34.15 18.62
C GLN A 998 15.58 35.61 18.49
N PRO A 999 15.54 36.42 19.57
CA PRO A 999 15.99 37.80 19.56
C PRO A 999 17.49 37.91 19.28
N ILE A 1000 17.87 38.87 18.43
CA ILE A 1000 19.25 39.10 17.97
C ILE A 1000 19.73 40.44 18.51
N THR A 1001 20.96 40.48 19.03
CA THR A 1001 21.59 41.73 19.47
C THR A 1001 22.27 42.46 18.31
N GLU A 1002 22.39 43.78 18.40
CA GLU A 1002 23.01 44.62 17.36
C GLU A 1002 24.48 44.23 17.07
N ALA A 1003 25.20 43.73 18.09
CA ALA A 1003 26.56 43.23 17.97
C ALA A 1003 26.63 41.92 17.15
N GLU A 1004 25.68 41.00 17.36
CA GLU A 1004 25.58 39.74 16.60
C GLU A 1004 25.24 40.00 15.13
N LEU A 1005 24.41 41.02 14.87
CA LEU A 1005 24.00 41.47 13.54
C LEU A 1005 25.20 42.06 12.77
N LYS A 1006 25.98 42.96 13.41
CA LYS A 1006 27.23 43.49 12.84
C LYS A 1006 28.26 42.39 12.56
N MET A 1007 28.36 41.39 13.43
CA MET A 1007 29.24 40.24 13.23
C MET A 1007 28.79 39.38 12.04
N LEU A 1008 27.49 39.16 11.89
CA LEU A 1008 26.92 38.44 10.76
C LEU A 1008 27.18 39.17 9.43
N THR A 1009 26.91 40.48 9.39
CA THR A 1009 27.21 41.37 8.26
C THR A 1009 28.69 41.28 7.87
N SER A 1010 29.60 41.42 8.83
CA SER A 1010 31.05 41.31 8.57
C SER A 1010 31.44 39.92 8.06
N THR A 1011 30.83 38.84 8.57
CA THR A 1011 31.11 37.47 8.14
C THR A 1011 30.65 37.20 6.70
N ILE A 1012 29.46 37.72 6.33
CA ILE A 1012 28.93 37.59 4.96
C ILE A 1012 29.83 38.34 3.97
N LEU A 1013 30.21 39.58 4.30
CA LEU A 1013 31.06 40.44 3.47
C LEU A 1013 32.50 39.90 3.33
N THR A 1014 33.07 39.33 4.39
CA THR A 1014 34.44 38.80 4.38
C THR A 1014 34.55 37.51 3.57
N ASN A 1015 33.53 36.64 3.63
CA ASN A 1015 33.55 35.36 2.94
C ASN A 1015 33.08 35.43 1.47
N ASN A 1016 32.39 36.51 1.06
CA ASN A 1016 31.83 36.64 -0.29
C ASN A 1016 32.01 38.09 -0.81
N PRO A 1017 33.16 38.45 -1.40
CA PRO A 1017 33.46 39.83 -1.83
C PRO A 1017 32.57 40.36 -2.96
N GLY A 1018 31.76 39.51 -3.59
CA GLY A 1018 30.76 39.90 -4.61
C GLY A 1018 29.37 40.22 -4.04
N VAL A 1019 29.18 40.23 -2.71
CA VAL A 1019 27.89 40.50 -2.07
C VAL A 1019 27.91 41.89 -1.42
N SER A 1020 27.18 42.87 -1.97
CA SER A 1020 26.95 44.17 -1.33
C SER A 1020 25.60 44.18 -0.61
N LEU A 1021 25.63 44.37 0.70
CA LEU A 1021 24.42 44.50 1.53
C LEU A 1021 23.73 45.86 1.33
N GLU A 1022 24.44 46.87 0.86
CA GLU A 1022 23.88 48.17 0.49
C GLU A 1022 22.95 48.05 -0.72
N VAL A 1023 23.37 47.31 -1.75
CA VAL A 1023 22.53 47.00 -2.93
C VAL A 1023 21.28 46.22 -2.54
N LEU A 1024 21.39 45.34 -1.54
CA LEU A 1024 20.27 44.54 -1.04
C LEU A 1024 19.27 45.40 -0.25
N ASN A 1025 19.76 46.27 0.63
CA ASN A 1025 18.91 47.21 1.38
C ASN A 1025 18.25 48.26 0.47
N GLU A 1026 18.95 48.74 -0.55
CA GLU A 1026 18.42 49.66 -1.56
C GLU A 1026 17.32 48.99 -2.41
N PHE A 1027 17.48 47.70 -2.75
CA PHE A 1027 16.50 46.93 -3.51
C PHE A 1027 15.22 46.60 -2.72
N TYR A 1028 15.33 46.37 -1.41
CA TYR A 1028 14.17 46.11 -0.54
C TYR A 1028 13.61 47.38 0.13
N GLY A 1029 14.19 48.56 -0.14
CA GLY A 1029 13.76 49.85 0.41
C GLY A 1029 13.95 49.99 1.93
N ARG A 1030 14.95 49.33 2.52
CA ARG A 1030 15.12 49.20 3.99
C ARG A 1030 16.39 49.86 4.50
N THR A 1031 16.38 50.30 5.75
CA THR A 1031 17.56 50.86 6.43
C THR A 1031 18.47 49.75 6.97
N ALA A 1032 19.74 50.08 7.27
CA ALA A 1032 20.73 49.12 7.80
C ALA A 1032 20.26 48.41 9.09
N ASP A 1033 19.40 49.04 9.88
CA ASP A 1033 18.86 48.50 11.14
C ASP A 1033 17.79 47.42 10.92
N GLN A 1034 17.18 47.36 9.73
CA GLN A 1034 16.17 46.39 9.33
C GLN A 1034 16.75 45.16 8.58
N LEU A 1035 18.08 45.05 8.53
CA LEU A 1035 18.78 43.99 7.81
C LEU A 1035 18.38 42.57 8.31
N HIS A 1036 18.06 42.42 9.59
CA HIS A 1036 17.58 41.15 10.16
C HIS A 1036 16.25 40.68 9.56
N LEU A 1037 15.34 41.59 9.21
CA LEU A 1037 14.07 41.25 8.56
C LEU A 1037 14.27 40.79 7.12
N THR A 1038 15.20 41.42 6.39
CA THR A 1038 15.56 41.02 5.03
C THR A 1038 16.28 39.68 5.00
N LEU A 1039 17.13 39.43 6.00
CA LEU A 1039 17.78 38.13 6.19
C LEU A 1039 16.76 37.05 6.57
N ARG A 1040 15.77 37.35 7.43
CA ARG A 1040 14.65 36.44 7.76
C ARG A 1040 13.84 36.09 6.52
N GLU A 1041 13.52 37.06 5.67
CA GLU A 1041 12.75 36.85 4.43
C GLU A 1041 13.52 36.02 3.38
N LEU A 1042 14.85 36.07 3.39
CA LEU A 1042 15.70 35.28 2.50
C LEU A 1042 16.00 33.87 3.05
N VAL A 1043 16.06 33.71 4.37
CA VAL A 1043 16.39 32.45 5.06
C VAL A 1043 15.16 31.58 5.34
N GLY A 1044 14.00 32.19 5.54
CA GLY A 1044 12.79 31.54 6.02
C GLY A 1044 12.83 31.25 7.52
N LEU A 1045 11.74 30.68 8.06
CA LEU A 1045 11.63 30.22 9.44
C LEU A 1045 11.90 28.72 9.55
N ASP A 1046 12.16 28.22 10.76
CA ASP A 1046 12.22 26.78 10.99
C ASP A 1046 10.84 26.14 10.79
N ALA A 1047 10.69 25.39 9.71
CA ALA A 1047 9.41 24.81 9.32
C ALA A 1047 8.85 23.84 10.39
N LYS A 1048 9.70 23.17 11.16
CA LYS A 1048 9.24 22.34 12.29
C LYS A 1048 8.59 23.16 13.40
N ALA A 1049 9.19 24.30 13.76
CA ALA A 1049 8.62 25.19 14.76
C ALA A 1049 7.28 25.79 14.28
N VAL A 1050 7.19 26.16 13.00
CA VAL A 1050 5.93 26.61 12.37
C VAL A 1050 4.88 25.51 12.40
N ASP A 1051 5.24 24.28 12.01
CA ASP A 1051 4.33 23.12 12.06
C ASP A 1051 3.84 22.83 13.48
N GLU A 1052 4.73 22.84 14.48
CA GLU A 1052 4.38 22.62 15.89
C GLU A 1052 3.45 23.72 16.42
N HIS A 1053 3.69 24.99 16.06
CA HIS A 1053 2.83 26.12 16.42
C HIS A 1053 1.42 25.95 15.86
N PHE A 1054 1.29 25.69 14.56
CA PHE A 1054 -0.03 25.51 13.97
C PHE A 1054 -0.66 24.14 14.28
N ALA A 1055 0.11 23.12 14.65
CA ALA A 1055 -0.42 21.86 15.18
C ALA A 1055 -1.03 22.05 16.57
N LYS A 1056 -0.53 23.01 17.35
CA LYS A 1056 -1.19 23.46 18.58
C LYS A 1056 -2.51 24.17 18.27
N PHE A 1057 -2.52 25.08 17.30
CA PHE A 1057 -3.75 25.74 16.85
C PHE A 1057 -4.81 24.72 16.38
N LEU A 1058 -4.44 23.74 15.55
CA LEU A 1058 -5.35 22.67 15.11
C LEU A 1058 -5.90 21.83 16.29
N ARG A 1059 -5.16 21.70 17.39
CA ARG A 1059 -5.64 21.02 18.62
C ARG A 1059 -6.61 21.88 19.42
N GLU A 1060 -6.38 23.19 19.47
CA GLU A 1060 -7.21 24.15 20.20
C GLU A 1060 -8.52 24.45 19.45
N HIS A 1061 -8.52 24.35 18.11
CA HIS A 1061 -9.68 24.58 17.24
C HIS A 1061 -10.07 23.28 16.49
N PRO A 1062 -10.63 22.26 17.16
CA PRO A 1062 -10.98 20.98 16.54
C PRO A 1062 -12.12 21.07 15.51
N THR A 1063 -12.92 22.14 15.59
CA THR A 1063 -14.10 22.41 14.78
C THR A 1063 -13.81 22.91 13.37
N LEU A 1064 -12.54 23.13 13.02
CA LEU A 1064 -12.13 23.61 11.71
C LEU A 1064 -12.56 22.66 10.58
N THR A 1065 -13.02 23.20 9.45
CA THR A 1065 -13.44 22.44 8.27
C THR A 1065 -12.24 21.98 7.44
N ALA A 1066 -12.48 21.09 6.46
CA ALA A 1066 -11.42 20.64 5.55
C ALA A 1066 -10.75 21.82 4.80
N GLN A 1067 -11.55 22.75 4.27
CA GLN A 1067 -11.08 23.94 3.55
C GLN A 1067 -10.22 24.85 4.45
N GLN A 1068 -10.63 25.04 5.70
CA GLN A 1068 -9.86 25.82 6.68
C GLN A 1068 -8.50 25.16 6.99
N VAL A 1069 -8.46 23.83 7.11
CA VAL A 1069 -7.21 23.09 7.32
C VAL A 1069 -6.29 23.19 6.08
N THR A 1070 -6.83 23.10 4.87
CA THR A 1070 -6.07 23.33 3.62
C THR A 1070 -5.47 24.74 3.59
N PHE A 1071 -6.27 25.76 3.93
CA PHE A 1071 -5.80 27.15 4.01
C PHE A 1071 -4.67 27.31 5.04
N LEU A 1072 -4.80 26.71 6.22
CA LEU A 1072 -3.75 26.70 7.25
C LEU A 1072 -2.47 26.00 6.77
N ASN A 1073 -2.58 24.93 5.98
CA ASN A 1073 -1.41 24.25 5.43
C ASN A 1073 -0.68 25.12 4.38
N LEU A 1074 -1.42 25.85 3.53
CA LEU A 1074 -0.84 26.84 2.62
C LEU A 1074 -0.15 27.97 3.38
N LEU A 1075 -0.78 28.46 4.45
CA LEU A 1075 -0.26 29.51 5.32
C LEU A 1075 1.04 29.10 6.00
N LYS A 1076 1.10 27.89 6.57
CA LYS A 1076 2.31 27.31 7.16
C LYS A 1076 3.46 27.27 6.17
N ASN A 1077 3.21 26.75 4.97
CA ASN A 1077 4.21 26.64 3.91
C ASN A 1077 4.72 28.02 3.50
N TYR A 1078 3.82 29.00 3.35
CA TYR A 1078 4.18 30.38 3.03
C TYR A 1078 5.04 31.01 4.12
N ILE A 1079 4.64 30.91 5.39
CA ILE A 1079 5.39 31.45 6.53
C ILE A 1079 6.75 30.77 6.68
N ALA A 1080 6.83 29.46 6.48
CA ALA A 1080 8.10 28.73 6.52
C ALA A 1080 9.05 29.21 5.41
N GLU A 1081 8.55 29.42 4.19
CA GLU A 1081 9.38 29.85 3.04
C GLU A 1081 9.80 31.33 3.11
N HIS A 1082 8.86 32.22 3.46
CA HIS A 1082 9.05 33.67 3.41
C HIS A 1082 9.38 34.31 4.76
N GLY A 1083 9.27 33.55 5.86
CA GLY A 1083 9.63 33.95 7.22
C GLY A 1083 8.73 35.00 7.89
N SER A 1084 7.86 35.65 7.14
CA SER A 1084 6.86 36.62 7.62
C SER A 1084 5.72 36.73 6.60
N ILE A 1085 4.57 37.25 7.04
CA ILE A 1085 3.40 37.46 6.18
C ILE A 1085 2.77 38.84 6.42
N VAL A 1086 2.14 39.40 5.38
CA VAL A 1086 1.34 40.64 5.44
C VAL A 1086 -0.12 40.25 5.31
N ILE A 1087 -1.03 40.90 6.02
CA ILE A 1087 -2.47 40.54 6.01
C ILE A 1087 -3.03 40.56 4.58
N ASP A 1088 -2.67 41.56 3.77
CA ASP A 1088 -3.10 41.66 2.37
C ASP A 1088 -2.75 40.42 1.52
N THR A 1089 -1.63 39.75 1.81
CA THR A 1089 -1.24 38.54 1.06
C THR A 1089 -2.20 37.37 1.25
N LEU A 1090 -3.04 37.37 2.29
CA LEU A 1090 -4.09 36.36 2.49
C LEU A 1090 -5.21 36.45 1.43
N TYR A 1091 -5.26 37.55 0.67
CA TYR A 1091 -6.18 37.76 -0.44
C TYR A 1091 -5.52 37.56 -1.82
N ASP A 1092 -4.25 37.16 -1.86
CA ASP A 1092 -3.48 36.89 -3.08
C ASP A 1092 -3.21 35.39 -3.28
N ALA A 1093 -2.69 35.01 -4.46
CA ALA A 1093 -2.20 33.65 -4.68
C ALA A 1093 -0.98 33.39 -3.77
N PRO A 1094 -0.88 32.22 -3.09
CA PRO A 1094 -1.60 30.97 -3.35
C PRO A 1094 -2.94 30.78 -2.59
N PHE A 1095 -3.32 31.67 -1.67
CA PHE A 1095 -4.50 31.51 -0.81
C PHE A 1095 -5.83 31.56 -1.57
N THR A 1096 -5.87 32.35 -2.64
CA THR A 1096 -7.02 32.44 -3.56
C THR A 1096 -7.34 31.14 -4.32
N SER A 1097 -6.47 30.13 -4.24
CA SER A 1097 -6.75 28.79 -4.77
C SER A 1097 -7.79 28.02 -3.95
N VAL A 1098 -7.96 28.35 -2.67
CA VAL A 1098 -8.97 27.71 -1.77
C VAL A 1098 -10.32 28.42 -1.89
N SER A 1099 -10.31 29.76 -1.89
CA SER A 1099 -11.49 30.59 -2.11
C SER A 1099 -11.11 31.88 -2.84
N HIS A 1100 -11.92 32.31 -3.80
CA HIS A 1100 -11.69 33.55 -4.55
C HIS A 1100 -11.72 34.81 -3.68
N GLU A 1101 -12.35 34.73 -2.50
CA GLU A 1101 -12.46 35.83 -1.52
C GLU A 1101 -11.34 35.78 -0.46
N GLY A 1102 -10.33 34.91 -0.62
CA GLY A 1102 -9.21 34.81 0.32
C GLY A 1102 -9.63 34.26 1.69
N VAL A 1103 -9.13 34.87 2.77
CA VAL A 1103 -9.38 34.42 4.15
C VAL A 1103 -10.86 34.56 4.56
N ASP A 1104 -11.53 35.63 4.16
CA ASP A 1104 -12.93 35.91 4.52
C ASP A 1104 -13.91 34.94 3.84
N GLY A 1105 -13.50 34.36 2.72
CA GLY A 1105 -14.26 33.30 2.05
C GLY A 1105 -14.12 31.92 2.67
N VAL A 1106 -13.21 31.75 3.65
CA VAL A 1106 -12.87 30.45 4.27
C VAL A 1106 -13.15 30.44 5.78
N PHE A 1107 -12.95 31.57 6.46
CA PHE A 1107 -13.14 31.71 7.90
C PHE A 1107 -14.28 32.69 8.21
N PRO A 1108 -15.19 32.37 9.15
CA PRO A 1108 -16.09 33.35 9.76
C PRO A 1108 -15.30 34.49 10.40
N ALA A 1109 -15.88 35.70 10.48
CA ALA A 1109 -15.19 36.89 11.02
C ALA A 1109 -14.56 36.67 12.42
N ASP A 1110 -15.25 35.96 13.33
CA ASP A 1110 -14.73 35.65 14.67
C ASP A 1110 -13.50 34.73 14.61
N ASP A 1111 -13.48 33.75 13.69
CA ASP A 1111 -12.35 32.82 13.51
C ASP A 1111 -11.18 33.51 12.77
N VAL A 1112 -11.45 34.53 11.94
CA VAL A 1112 -10.42 35.35 11.28
C VAL A 1112 -9.60 36.10 12.33
N ASP A 1113 -10.25 36.67 13.35
CA ASP A 1113 -9.56 37.37 14.44
C ASP A 1113 -8.65 36.42 15.23
N GLU A 1114 -9.12 35.19 15.53
CA GLU A 1114 -8.31 34.16 16.18
C GLU A 1114 -7.15 33.68 15.30
N LEU A 1115 -7.38 33.54 13.99
CA LEU A 1115 -6.35 33.21 13.02
C LEU A 1115 -5.29 34.32 12.94
N ILE A 1116 -5.71 35.59 12.87
CA ILE A 1116 -4.80 36.75 12.90
C ILE A 1116 -4.01 36.78 14.21
N ALA A 1117 -4.64 36.46 15.35
CA ALA A 1117 -3.94 36.33 16.63
C ALA A 1117 -2.88 35.21 16.58
N ALA A 1118 -3.20 34.06 15.97
CA ALA A 1118 -2.26 32.96 15.79
C ALA A 1118 -1.10 33.29 14.82
N ILE A 1119 -1.35 34.17 13.84
CA ILE A 1119 -0.36 34.65 12.86
C ILE A 1119 0.43 35.86 13.37
N THR A 1120 -0.04 36.56 14.41
CA THR A 1120 0.58 37.77 14.96
C THR A 1120 2.09 37.65 15.20
N PRO A 1121 2.64 36.52 15.71
CA PRO A 1121 4.09 36.33 15.84
C PRO A 1121 4.87 36.40 14.52
N PHE A 1122 4.19 36.20 13.38
CA PHE A 1122 4.76 36.14 12.04
C PHE A 1122 4.36 37.34 11.16
N LEU A 1123 3.53 38.26 11.67
CA LEU A 1123 3.13 39.45 10.93
C LEU A 1123 4.30 40.41 10.73
N LYS A 1124 4.38 40.97 9.52
CA LYS A 1124 5.33 42.03 9.21
C LYS A 1124 4.80 43.35 9.79
N THR A 1125 5.43 43.88 10.83
CA THR A 1125 5.15 45.24 11.31
C THR A 1125 5.52 46.24 10.22
N GLU A 1126 4.51 46.79 9.54
CA GLU A 1126 4.71 48.01 8.77
C GLU A 1126 5.01 49.15 9.74
N SER A 1127 6.19 49.74 9.61
CA SER A 1127 6.46 51.04 10.19
C SER A 1127 5.46 52.03 9.59
N GLN A 1128 4.58 52.56 10.43
CA GLN A 1128 3.77 53.73 10.17
C GLN A 1128 4.63 54.82 9.54
N SER A 1129 4.55 54.98 8.23
CA SER A 1129 5.11 56.11 7.52
C SER A 1129 4.19 56.47 6.37
N GLN A 1130 2.99 56.95 6.71
CA GLN A 1130 2.19 57.89 5.91
C GLN A 1130 1.01 58.44 6.72
N GLU A 1131 1.30 59.18 7.78
CA GLU A 1131 0.41 60.21 8.33
C GLU A 1131 1.24 61.44 8.73
N VAL A 1132 1.98 62.03 7.78
CA VAL A 1132 2.47 63.41 7.88
C VAL A 1132 2.64 63.98 6.46
N GLN A 1133 1.56 64.52 5.88
CA GLN A 1133 1.49 65.84 5.23
C GLN A 1133 0.27 65.96 4.31
N GLU A 1134 -0.30 67.17 4.36
CA GLU A 1134 -1.47 67.74 3.67
C GLU A 1134 -1.72 67.32 2.21
#